data_AF-A0A916C0T8-F1
#
_entry.id   AF-A0A916C0T8-F1
#
_cell.length_a   1.000
_cell.length_b   1.000
_cell.length_c   1.000
_cell.angle_alpha   90.00
_cell.angle_beta   90.00
_cell.angle_gamma   90.00
#
_symmetry.space_group_name_H-M   'P 1'
#
loop_
_entity.id
_entity.type
_entity.pdbx_description
1 polymer ?
#
loop_
_entity_poly.entity_id
_entity_poly.type
_entity_poly.pdbx_seq_one_letter_code
_entity_poly.pdbx_strand_id
1 'polypeptide(L)'
;MLQRRLKRLVFMIALGSISLAALGWGSGESRSGVSGSALELPKEALPVERLQPEAIALTQNPTLTFQVFLPVVMTWQEPDRKSWWMAGANPQRTSWTEEEVRGRLQPVWYRPIEPYIPAKVQIIATNGLLYVSTASGLYALDAETGAERWVYATEMPLGHSPTVINEVAYVGGLDHQLHAVDALTGSRLWTFEAGAGFDTNPLVVNGLVYAGNRDGYLYAIYDHDSPVRGTLAWKYQSGGPIHFSAAYQNGTVYFASNDAYAYALNAATGALIWKSAKLPTGDGFHSWWPVVNGNYVIFSGSRGYRNFTPPQTGWSSDFYTKGDAPLFDAACAVSNSEPLGSILPDGRMDFSSAAHYLESRPWRRIYYLLNAATGQEVTYDFDHDGLPTYAPLLNTGTNSGTRYPALIGPDGLFYTFNHYTCNYGHVTGWQAGASSITLPSSRFTAVDEPLAYAAGGNVIYWNHCCDRSAGAFDLTGDQEWVYFEYDLDQLVPGYDVKYTGAEEARAVAVYGGWNGVYGSHGDQNPPIPYQGKVYLHRSNAIIALGAEGGAQALPMSLARPVSDPLPAVDVEALKQQLAAEVQKIIAAGHLRPGYGALGSFARAARSEIGDNFADYWSNPADTLLVLTAAMPHLSPTLQQSLKTYLQNEFNTYSPCAYTHIGWKTGAAREAFDLPPEVTADMPNWPATMWSTFDFDGWTGPPDDWRWPPHTFYALWKYAQVFGGAKSIFDSCEERLWTPPSDATLAEYPFAHNAWIAGYIGYLELQKLAGYPEDSTKRATLNRLLSLRASAFTKDNPRGPDAHHDGQLLSVARNFIYLTPELGDYLRTQALAKVQAAYHEYQAVAPYWFVTRYEAAYNENVMQPLYDYQALFAAKALIFEHSRQDLARYLDVPAFVRGDLFYLQNLIYTIEAQQQ
;
A
#
# COMPACT_ATOMS: atom_id res chain seq x y z
N MET A 1 -36.95 -19.94 -5.22
CA MET A 1 -36.48 -18.72 -5.93
C MET A 1 -37.61 -17.72 -6.21
N LEU A 2 -38.68 -18.03 -6.96
CA LEU A 2 -39.63 -17.01 -7.44
C LEU A 2 -40.42 -16.22 -6.36
N GLN A 3 -40.73 -16.82 -5.20
CA GLN A 3 -41.63 -16.20 -4.21
C GLN A 3 -41.03 -15.09 -3.32
N ARG A 4 -39.70 -14.89 -3.26
CA ARG A 4 -39.11 -13.79 -2.47
C ARG A 4 -39.12 -12.44 -3.21
N ARG A 5 -38.97 -12.43 -4.54
CA ARG A 5 -38.97 -11.18 -5.34
C ARG A 5 -40.34 -10.48 -5.44
N LEU A 6 -41.45 -11.15 -5.12
CA LEU A 6 -42.80 -10.56 -5.21
C LEU A 6 -43.19 -9.62 -4.04
N LYS A 7 -42.44 -9.56 -2.94
CA LYS A 7 -42.85 -8.80 -1.74
C LYS A 7 -42.58 -7.27 -1.79
N ARG A 8 -41.99 -6.74 -2.88
CA ARG A 8 -41.77 -5.30 -3.08
C ARG A 8 -42.52 -4.69 -4.28
N LEU A 9 -43.53 -5.37 -4.82
CA LEU A 9 -44.36 -4.83 -5.91
C LEU A 9 -45.86 -4.97 -5.59
N VAL A 10 -46.42 -3.94 -4.95
CA VAL A 10 -47.87 -3.79 -4.73
C VAL A 10 -48.30 -2.40 -5.17
N PHE A 11 -48.89 -2.30 -6.37
CA PHE A 11 -49.80 -1.21 -6.70
C PHE A 11 -50.89 -1.69 -7.66
N MET A 12 -52.06 -1.05 -7.61
CA MET A 12 -53.29 -1.49 -8.27
C MET A 12 -53.32 -1.19 -9.77
N ILE A 13 -53.94 -2.08 -10.55
CA ILE A 13 -54.58 -1.73 -11.83
C ILE A 13 -55.96 -2.40 -11.89
N ALA A 14 -57.02 -1.60 -11.89
CA ALA A 14 -58.37 -2.01 -12.30
C ALA A 14 -59.21 -0.78 -12.72
N LEU A 15 -59.26 -0.55 -14.04
CA LEU A 15 -60.35 0.05 -14.83
C LEU A 15 -61.17 1.23 -14.26
N GLY A 16 -61.11 2.37 -14.95
CA GLY A 16 -61.82 3.60 -14.55
C GLY A 16 -63.24 3.75 -15.10
N SER A 17 -63.86 4.89 -14.78
CA SER A 17 -65.08 5.41 -15.41
C SER A 17 -65.08 6.93 -15.31
N ILE A 18 -65.25 7.61 -16.44
CA ILE A 18 -65.39 9.08 -16.48
C ILE A 18 -66.86 9.43 -16.24
N SER A 19 -67.12 10.48 -15.46
CA SER A 19 -68.42 11.15 -15.40
C SER A 19 -68.22 12.64 -15.17
N LEU A 20 -68.96 13.46 -15.91
CA LEU A 20 -68.87 14.91 -15.85
C LEU A 20 -69.55 15.45 -14.59
N ALA A 21 -68.89 16.39 -13.93
CA ALA A 21 -69.54 17.46 -13.19
C ALA A 21 -68.79 18.77 -13.47
N ALA A 22 -69.52 19.84 -13.74
CA ALA A 22 -68.99 21.20 -13.90
C ALA A 22 -69.55 22.10 -12.78
N LEU A 23 -69.23 23.39 -12.83
CA LEU A 23 -69.46 24.44 -11.81
C LEU A 23 -68.41 24.40 -10.67
N GLY A 24 -67.92 25.53 -10.16
CA GLY A 24 -68.26 26.93 -10.47
C GLY A 24 -67.11 27.91 -10.20
N TRP A 25 -67.38 29.21 -10.39
CA TRP A 25 -66.38 30.28 -10.28
C TRP A 25 -65.93 30.59 -8.84
N GLY A 26 -64.71 31.12 -8.71
CA GLY A 26 -64.22 31.84 -7.54
C GLY A 26 -63.18 32.89 -7.95
N SER A 27 -63.48 34.17 -7.78
CA SER A 27 -62.69 35.30 -8.28
C SER A 27 -62.17 36.22 -7.16
N GLY A 28 -60.96 36.75 -7.33
CA GLY A 28 -60.29 37.74 -6.46
C GLY A 28 -58.77 37.55 -6.63
N GLU A 29 -58.00 38.52 -7.12
CA GLU A 29 -57.67 39.85 -6.56
C GLU A 29 -56.92 39.81 -5.22
N SER A 30 -55.97 40.70 -4.92
CA SER A 30 -54.95 41.41 -5.74
C SER A 30 -53.97 42.12 -4.79
N ARG A 31 -52.77 42.52 -5.27
CA ARG A 31 -51.90 43.57 -4.66
C ARG A 31 -51.28 43.20 -3.28
N SER A 32 -50.22 43.85 -2.76
CA SER A 32 -49.17 44.74 -3.33
C SER A 32 -48.03 44.94 -2.31
N GLY A 33 -46.81 45.28 -2.75
CA GLY A 33 -45.78 45.87 -1.89
C GLY A 33 -44.39 45.92 -2.57
N VAL A 34 -43.81 47.12 -2.73
CA VAL A 34 -42.50 47.34 -3.40
C VAL A 34 -41.75 48.53 -2.77
N SER A 35 -40.48 48.33 -2.41
CA SER A 35 -39.47 49.40 -2.21
C SER A 35 -38.06 48.80 -2.00
N GLY A 36 -36.95 49.31 -2.58
CA GLY A 36 -36.86 50.28 -3.68
C GLY A 36 -35.63 51.22 -3.71
N SER A 37 -34.39 50.72 -3.82
CA SER A 37 -33.18 51.50 -4.18
C SER A 37 -32.04 50.53 -4.54
N ALA A 38 -31.32 50.54 -5.70
CA ALA A 38 -30.81 51.60 -6.59
C ALA A 38 -29.57 52.33 -6.01
N LEU A 39 -28.45 52.56 -6.73
CA LEU A 39 -28.13 52.37 -8.17
C LEU A 39 -26.60 52.40 -8.43
N GLU A 40 -26.05 51.70 -9.45
CA GLU A 40 -24.97 52.18 -10.35
C GLU A 40 -24.72 51.26 -11.58
N LEU A 41 -24.03 51.75 -12.64
CA LEU A 41 -23.88 51.16 -14.00
C LEU A 41 -22.56 51.63 -14.68
N PRO A 42 -21.89 50.83 -15.56
CA PRO A 42 -22.17 50.79 -17.03
C PRO A 42 -22.14 49.35 -17.64
N LYS A 43 -22.86 48.98 -18.73
CA LYS A 43 -22.88 49.43 -20.16
C LYS A 43 -21.64 48.99 -20.99
N GLU A 44 -21.74 48.44 -22.22
CA GLU A 44 -22.90 48.01 -23.05
C GLU A 44 -22.86 46.46 -23.32
N ALA A 45 -23.14 45.78 -24.46
CA ALA A 45 -23.41 46.12 -25.87
C ALA A 45 -24.36 45.08 -26.55
N LEU A 46 -24.33 44.95 -27.89
CA LEU A 46 -25.28 44.23 -28.78
C LEU A 46 -24.52 43.66 -30.03
N PRO A 47 -25.09 42.85 -30.96
CA PRO A 47 -26.53 42.65 -31.27
C PRO A 47 -27.00 41.19 -31.57
N VAL A 48 -28.29 41.09 -31.95
CA VAL A 48 -28.96 39.90 -32.52
C VAL A 48 -29.35 40.21 -33.98
N GLU A 49 -29.30 39.23 -34.88
CA GLU A 49 -29.80 39.35 -36.27
C GLU A 49 -30.92 38.34 -36.60
N ARG A 50 -31.64 38.57 -37.71
CA ARG A 50 -32.94 37.96 -38.03
C ARG A 50 -32.84 36.87 -39.11
N LEU A 51 -33.78 35.92 -39.10
CA LEU A 51 -34.35 35.34 -40.32
C LEU A 51 -35.88 35.25 -40.23
N GLN A 52 -36.55 35.19 -41.39
CA GLN A 52 -38.01 35.10 -41.54
C GLN A 52 -38.43 33.70 -42.05
N PRO A 53 -39.72 33.33 -41.93
CA PRO A 53 -40.19 31.97 -42.21
C PRO A 53 -40.67 31.76 -43.66
N GLU A 54 -40.39 30.59 -44.21
CA GLU A 54 -41.13 29.99 -45.35
C GLU A 54 -41.58 28.57 -44.99
N ALA A 55 -42.63 28.07 -45.66
CA ALA A 55 -43.34 26.86 -45.27
C ALA A 55 -43.21 25.72 -46.31
N ILE A 56 -43.08 24.48 -45.84
CA ILE A 56 -43.08 23.26 -46.68
C ILE A 56 -44.11 22.25 -46.16
N ALA A 57 -44.63 21.45 -47.09
CA ALA A 57 -45.90 20.73 -47.01
C ALA A 57 -45.98 19.50 -46.07
N LEU A 58 -47.22 19.07 -45.83
CA LEU A 58 -47.60 17.84 -45.14
C LEU A 58 -47.30 16.58 -45.97
N THR A 59 -46.56 15.62 -45.39
CA THR A 59 -46.61 14.19 -45.75
C THR A 59 -46.52 13.32 -44.50
N GLN A 60 -47.18 12.15 -44.51
CA GLN A 60 -47.35 11.28 -43.33
C GLN A 60 -46.15 10.34 -43.10
N ASN A 61 -45.80 10.09 -41.84
CA ASN A 61 -45.25 8.82 -41.35
C ASN A 61 -45.35 8.73 -39.79
N PRO A 62 -45.13 7.56 -39.15
CA PRO A 62 -45.96 7.17 -38.00
C PRO A 62 -45.44 7.50 -36.59
N THR A 63 -46.39 7.53 -35.66
CA THR A 63 -46.30 7.39 -34.19
C THR A 63 -44.90 7.41 -33.54
N LEU A 64 -44.53 8.58 -33.03
CA LEU A 64 -43.49 8.73 -31.99
C LEU A 64 -44.12 8.52 -30.60
N THR A 65 -43.93 7.33 -30.02
CA THR A 65 -44.35 7.03 -28.65
C THR A 65 -43.37 7.63 -27.66
N PHE A 66 -43.69 8.81 -27.09
CA PHE A 66 -42.89 9.39 -26.01
C PHE A 66 -43.01 8.54 -24.74
N GLN A 67 -41.99 7.71 -24.47
CA GLN A 67 -41.79 7.15 -23.13
C GLN A 67 -41.32 8.27 -22.20
N VAL A 68 -42.25 8.80 -21.39
CA VAL A 68 -41.91 9.65 -20.27
C VAL A 68 -41.27 8.78 -19.19
N PHE A 69 -39.94 8.75 -19.16
CA PHE A 69 -39.19 8.20 -18.05
C PHE A 69 -39.40 9.10 -16.83
N LEU A 70 -40.38 8.75 -16.00
CA LEU A 70 -40.42 9.23 -14.62
C LEU A 70 -39.14 8.73 -13.93
N PRO A 71 -38.31 9.62 -13.36
CA PRO A 71 -37.15 9.18 -12.60
C PRO A 71 -37.66 8.46 -11.35
N VAL A 72 -37.48 7.14 -11.31
CA VAL A 72 -37.63 6.37 -10.08
C VAL A 72 -36.48 6.77 -9.19
N VAL A 73 -36.71 7.76 -8.32
CA VAL A 73 -35.77 8.14 -7.26
C VAL A 73 -35.74 6.99 -6.26
N MET A 74 -34.88 6.00 -6.51
CA MET A 74 -34.51 5.03 -5.51
C MET A 74 -33.76 5.78 -4.42
N THR A 75 -34.43 6.02 -3.30
CA THR A 75 -33.78 6.57 -2.11
C THR A 75 -32.74 5.59 -1.65
N TRP A 76 -31.46 5.97 -1.73
CA TRP A 76 -30.36 5.20 -1.15
C TRP A 76 -30.69 4.93 0.33
N GLN A 77 -30.67 3.66 0.71
CA GLN A 77 -30.99 3.18 2.04
C GLN A 77 -29.80 2.37 2.54
N GLU A 78 -29.31 2.73 3.73
CA GLU A 78 -28.29 1.94 4.42
C GLU A 78 -28.82 0.52 4.69
N PRO A 79 -27.98 -0.53 4.53
CA PRO A 79 -28.24 -1.85 5.09
C PRO A 79 -28.56 -1.80 6.59
N ASP A 80 -29.06 -2.93 7.11
CA ASP A 80 -29.31 -3.09 8.55
C ASP A 80 -28.06 -2.70 9.37
N ARG A 81 -28.23 -1.85 10.39
CA ARG A 81 -27.16 -1.28 11.22
C ARG A 81 -26.43 -2.31 12.08
N LYS A 82 -26.96 -3.54 12.13
CA LYS A 82 -26.30 -4.73 12.69
C LYS A 82 -25.38 -5.46 11.70
N SER A 83 -25.34 -5.06 10.43
CA SER A 83 -24.45 -5.63 9.40
C SER A 83 -23.16 -4.85 9.29
N TRP A 84 -22.04 -5.57 9.14
CA TRP A 84 -20.73 -5.02 8.82
C TRP A 84 -20.53 -5.01 7.30
N TRP A 85 -21.30 -4.18 6.59
CA TRP A 85 -21.49 -4.30 5.13
C TRP A 85 -20.42 -3.60 4.27
N MET A 86 -19.55 -2.80 4.89
CA MET A 86 -18.33 -2.27 4.28
C MET A 86 -17.19 -2.22 5.30
N ALA A 87 -15.96 -2.06 4.82
CA ALA A 87 -14.82 -1.72 5.66
C ALA A 87 -15.09 -0.46 6.49
N GLY A 88 -14.80 -0.49 7.80
CA GLY A 88 -15.19 0.56 8.74
C GLY A 88 -16.69 0.60 9.09
N ALA A 89 -17.43 -0.49 8.83
CA ALA A 89 -18.87 -0.72 9.04
C ALA A 89 -19.85 0.16 8.24
N ASN A 90 -19.53 1.44 8.03
CA ASN A 90 -20.45 2.46 7.50
C ASN A 90 -19.71 3.50 6.64
N PRO A 91 -20.41 4.37 5.87
CA PRO A 91 -19.75 5.33 4.97
C PRO A 91 -18.84 6.34 5.67
N GLN A 92 -19.06 6.65 6.94
CA GLN A 92 -18.20 7.51 7.76
C GLN A 92 -16.96 6.79 8.30
N ARG A 93 -16.89 5.47 8.06
CA ARG A 93 -15.83 4.52 8.42
C ARG A 93 -15.53 4.44 9.93
N THR A 94 -16.56 4.61 10.78
CA THR A 94 -16.37 4.71 12.24
C THR A 94 -16.00 3.40 12.94
N SER A 95 -16.06 2.26 12.24
CA SER A 95 -15.86 0.92 12.81
C SER A 95 -16.81 0.56 13.97
N TRP A 96 -18.07 1.01 13.88
CA TRP A 96 -19.12 0.77 14.87
C TRP A 96 -20.42 0.27 14.23
N THR A 97 -21.14 -0.64 14.91
CA THR A 97 -22.47 -1.18 14.54
C THR A 97 -23.43 -1.24 15.73
N GLU A 98 -24.73 -1.45 15.45
CA GLU A 98 -25.77 -1.73 16.48
C GLU A 98 -25.80 -3.22 16.92
N GLU A 99 -24.86 -4.06 16.50
CA GLU A 99 -24.77 -5.46 16.93
C GLU A 99 -23.80 -5.61 18.10
N GLU A 100 -24.33 -5.92 19.29
CA GLU A 100 -23.54 -6.08 20.51
C GLU A 100 -23.48 -7.57 20.91
N VAL A 101 -22.26 -8.10 21.06
CA VAL A 101 -21.99 -9.48 21.51
C VAL A 101 -21.08 -9.43 22.73
N ARG A 102 -21.60 -9.83 23.90
CA ARG A 102 -20.93 -9.73 25.21
C ARG A 102 -20.44 -11.08 25.72
N GLY A 103 -19.50 -11.05 26.67
CA GLY A 103 -19.05 -12.23 27.41
C GLY A 103 -17.77 -12.88 26.88
N ARG A 104 -17.29 -13.90 27.60
CA ARG A 104 -16.11 -14.69 27.22
C ARG A 104 -16.48 -15.69 26.11
N LEU A 105 -16.36 -15.24 24.86
CA LEU A 105 -16.59 -16.07 23.68
C LEU A 105 -15.44 -17.09 23.48
N GLN A 106 -15.75 -18.19 22.81
CA GLN A 106 -14.81 -19.26 22.44
C GLN A 106 -15.02 -19.67 20.98
N PRO A 107 -14.01 -20.25 20.30
CA PRO A 107 -14.15 -20.69 18.91
C PRO A 107 -15.24 -21.75 18.73
N VAL A 108 -16.10 -21.54 17.74
CA VAL A 108 -17.27 -22.40 17.41
C VAL A 108 -17.08 -23.11 16.07
N TRP A 109 -16.49 -22.43 15.10
CA TRP A 109 -15.97 -23.03 13.87
C TRP A 109 -14.76 -22.24 13.35
N TYR A 110 -13.91 -22.90 12.56
CA TYR A 110 -12.82 -22.26 11.84
C TYR A 110 -12.57 -22.89 10.47
N ARG A 111 -12.09 -22.07 9.53
CA ARG A 111 -11.77 -22.48 8.15
C ARG A 111 -10.45 -21.87 7.68
N PRO A 112 -9.40 -22.68 7.45
CA PRO A 112 -8.22 -22.23 6.69
C PRO A 112 -8.59 -21.85 5.26
N ILE A 113 -7.95 -20.83 4.71
CA ILE A 113 -8.04 -20.41 3.30
C ILE A 113 -6.65 -20.59 2.67
N GLU A 114 -6.59 -21.07 1.42
CA GLU A 114 -5.32 -21.36 0.74
C GLU A 114 -4.62 -20.13 0.14
N PRO A 115 -5.28 -19.21 -0.59
CA PRO A 115 -4.62 -17.98 -1.03
C PRO A 115 -4.44 -16.99 0.13
N TYR A 116 -3.31 -16.28 0.16
CA TYR A 116 -3.00 -15.31 1.22
C TYR A 116 -4.09 -14.21 1.34
N ILE A 117 -4.56 -13.97 2.57
CA ILE A 117 -5.48 -12.89 2.97
C ILE A 117 -4.63 -11.70 3.42
N PRO A 118 -4.69 -10.53 2.73
CA PRO A 118 -3.95 -9.35 3.16
C PRO A 118 -4.24 -8.90 4.59
N ALA A 119 -3.19 -8.41 5.25
CA ALA A 119 -3.24 -7.59 6.46
C ALA A 119 -4.37 -6.55 6.48
N LYS A 120 -4.74 -6.00 5.31
CA LYS A 120 -5.74 -4.94 5.12
C LYS A 120 -7.14 -5.40 4.69
N VAL A 121 -7.42 -6.71 4.69
CA VAL A 121 -8.78 -7.23 4.43
C VAL A 121 -9.54 -7.40 5.73
N GLN A 122 -10.49 -6.50 5.97
CA GLN A 122 -11.51 -6.68 7.00
C GLN A 122 -12.59 -7.65 6.51
N ILE A 123 -13.03 -8.56 7.37
CA ILE A 123 -14.19 -9.41 7.07
C ILE A 123 -15.42 -8.50 6.92
N ILE A 124 -16.17 -8.71 5.85
CA ILE A 124 -17.45 -8.03 5.60
C ILE A 124 -18.56 -9.01 5.91
N ALA A 125 -19.54 -8.63 6.74
CA ALA A 125 -20.58 -9.51 7.26
C ALA A 125 -21.97 -8.94 7.00
N THR A 126 -22.71 -9.50 6.04
CA THR A 126 -24.10 -9.10 5.74
C THR A 126 -24.86 -10.20 4.99
N ASN A 127 -26.19 -10.11 4.95
CA ASN A 127 -27.09 -11.10 4.33
C ASN A 127 -26.94 -12.56 4.83
N GLY A 128 -26.37 -12.77 6.03
CA GLY A 128 -26.03 -14.09 6.57
C GLY A 128 -24.72 -14.68 6.04
N LEU A 129 -23.94 -13.90 5.29
CA LEU A 129 -22.67 -14.30 4.69
C LEU A 129 -21.50 -13.44 5.19
N LEU A 130 -20.31 -14.04 5.16
CA LEU A 130 -19.03 -13.37 5.37
C LEU A 130 -18.29 -13.31 4.03
N TYR A 131 -17.68 -12.18 3.70
CA TYR A 131 -16.95 -11.96 2.45
C TYR A 131 -15.50 -11.57 2.75
N VAL A 132 -14.55 -12.23 2.07
CA VAL A 132 -13.11 -12.11 2.31
C VAL A 132 -12.34 -12.05 0.99
N SER A 133 -11.59 -10.98 0.78
CA SER A 133 -10.71 -10.82 -0.40
C SER A 133 -9.36 -11.49 -0.16
N THR A 134 -8.76 -12.02 -1.22
CA THR A 134 -7.53 -12.82 -1.14
C THR A 134 -6.63 -12.61 -2.37
N ALA A 135 -5.43 -13.20 -2.30
CA ALA A 135 -4.49 -13.30 -3.40
C ALA A 135 -4.99 -14.04 -4.68
N SER A 136 -6.16 -14.68 -4.66
CA SER A 136 -6.72 -15.37 -5.83
C SER A 136 -8.25 -15.25 -5.94
N GLY A 137 -8.81 -14.16 -5.39
CA GLY A 137 -10.23 -13.81 -5.56
C GLY A 137 -10.99 -13.53 -4.26
N LEU A 138 -12.30 -13.41 -4.40
CA LEU A 138 -13.26 -13.09 -3.33
C LEU A 138 -14.00 -14.36 -2.89
N TYR A 139 -13.93 -14.66 -1.61
CA TYR A 139 -14.53 -15.84 -0.99
C TYR A 139 -15.78 -15.44 -0.20
N ALA A 140 -16.87 -16.21 -0.33
CA ALA A 140 -18.07 -16.05 0.48
C ALA A 140 -18.34 -17.30 1.33
N LEU A 141 -18.44 -17.10 2.65
CA LEU A 141 -18.73 -18.13 3.64
C LEU A 141 -20.11 -17.88 4.27
N ASP A 142 -20.76 -18.95 4.69
CA ASP A 142 -21.92 -18.91 5.55
C ASP A 142 -21.54 -18.41 6.96
N ALA A 143 -22.18 -17.35 7.45
CA ALA A 143 -21.82 -16.80 8.77
C ALA A 143 -22.16 -17.77 9.91
N GLU A 144 -23.26 -18.53 9.79
CA GLU A 144 -23.69 -19.45 10.84
C GLU A 144 -22.76 -20.66 10.95
N THR A 145 -22.49 -21.32 9.83
CA THR A 145 -21.83 -22.65 9.75
C THR A 145 -20.41 -22.66 9.19
N GLY A 146 -19.91 -21.52 8.69
CA GLY A 146 -18.62 -21.42 8.02
C GLY A 146 -18.52 -22.18 6.71
N ALA A 147 -19.63 -22.69 6.15
CA ALA A 147 -19.66 -23.39 4.88
C ALA A 147 -19.30 -22.45 3.72
N GLU A 148 -18.37 -22.85 2.85
CA GLU A 148 -18.11 -22.13 1.59
C GLU A 148 -19.39 -22.08 0.74
N ARG A 149 -19.79 -20.89 0.31
CA ARG A 149 -20.98 -20.68 -0.54
C ARG A 149 -20.60 -20.52 -2.01
N TRP A 150 -19.59 -19.70 -2.28
CA TRP A 150 -19.03 -19.46 -3.61
C TRP A 150 -17.62 -18.85 -3.51
N VAL A 151 -16.88 -18.91 -4.62
CA VAL A 151 -15.59 -18.22 -4.80
C VAL A 151 -15.63 -17.52 -6.16
N TYR A 152 -15.46 -16.20 -6.17
CA TYR A 152 -15.23 -15.40 -7.37
C TYR A 152 -13.71 -15.28 -7.55
N ALA A 153 -13.15 -16.09 -8.43
CA ALA A 153 -11.72 -16.22 -8.61
C ALA A 153 -11.13 -15.12 -9.51
N THR A 154 -9.88 -14.73 -9.26
CA THR A 154 -9.12 -13.77 -10.06
C THR A 154 -7.69 -14.29 -10.28
N GLU A 155 -7.09 -13.97 -11.44
CA GLU A 155 -5.70 -14.39 -11.74
C GLU A 155 -4.66 -13.57 -10.96
N MET A 156 -4.97 -12.30 -10.71
CA MET A 156 -4.18 -11.40 -9.88
C MET A 156 -4.85 -11.18 -8.52
N PRO A 157 -4.11 -10.74 -7.50
CA PRO A 157 -4.67 -10.48 -6.18
C PRO A 157 -5.75 -9.39 -6.14
N LEU A 158 -6.75 -9.57 -5.27
CA LEU A 158 -7.65 -8.49 -4.86
C LEU A 158 -6.98 -7.64 -3.79
N GLY A 159 -7.07 -6.31 -3.91
CA GLY A 159 -6.33 -5.39 -3.05
C GLY A 159 -6.79 -5.45 -1.59
N HIS A 160 -8.01 -4.98 -1.32
CA HIS A 160 -8.59 -4.87 0.03
C HIS A 160 -10.04 -5.39 0.07
N SER A 161 -10.75 -5.21 1.18
CA SER A 161 -12.11 -5.71 1.42
C SER A 161 -13.15 -5.20 0.41
N PRO A 162 -14.23 -5.96 0.14
CA PRO A 162 -15.34 -5.48 -0.66
C PRO A 162 -16.20 -4.44 0.10
N THR A 163 -17.13 -3.81 -0.61
CA THR A 163 -18.36 -3.26 -0.03
C THR A 163 -19.55 -4.03 -0.59
N VAL A 164 -20.48 -4.47 0.26
CA VAL A 164 -21.63 -5.29 -0.12
C VAL A 164 -22.94 -4.56 0.15
N ILE A 165 -23.63 -4.15 -0.91
CA ILE A 165 -24.91 -3.42 -0.85
C ILE A 165 -25.82 -3.83 -2.03
N ASN A 166 -27.13 -3.84 -1.81
CA ASN A 166 -28.15 -4.18 -2.83
C ASN A 166 -27.91 -5.53 -3.55
N GLU A 167 -27.53 -6.57 -2.80
CA GLU A 167 -27.17 -7.91 -3.33
C GLU A 167 -25.92 -7.92 -4.23
N VAL A 168 -25.10 -6.86 -4.26
CA VAL A 168 -23.85 -6.74 -5.03
C VAL A 168 -22.63 -6.48 -4.14
N ALA A 169 -21.54 -7.20 -4.39
CA ALA A 169 -20.22 -6.97 -3.81
C ALA A 169 -19.34 -6.21 -4.81
N TYR A 170 -18.74 -5.11 -4.37
CA TYR A 170 -17.80 -4.30 -5.15
C TYR A 170 -16.40 -4.41 -4.56
N VAL A 171 -15.40 -4.78 -5.36
CA VAL A 171 -14.01 -5.01 -4.89
C VAL A 171 -12.98 -4.61 -5.95
N GLY A 172 -11.89 -3.99 -5.53
CA GLY A 172 -10.78 -3.59 -6.40
C GLY A 172 -9.67 -4.67 -6.48
N GLY A 173 -9.13 -4.86 -7.67
CA GLY A 173 -8.04 -5.79 -7.97
C GLY A 173 -6.75 -5.11 -8.41
N LEU A 174 -5.64 -5.83 -8.27
CA LEU A 174 -4.33 -5.47 -8.81
C LEU A 174 -4.15 -5.90 -10.28
N ASP A 175 -5.19 -6.47 -10.89
CA ASP A 175 -5.39 -6.59 -12.35
C ASP A 175 -5.89 -5.27 -13.00
N HIS A 176 -5.89 -4.17 -12.24
CA HIS A 176 -6.38 -2.84 -12.62
C HIS A 176 -7.91 -2.75 -12.77
N GLN A 177 -8.66 -3.75 -12.32
CA GLN A 177 -10.12 -3.79 -12.40
C GLN A 177 -10.81 -3.45 -11.07
N LEU A 178 -11.93 -2.75 -11.14
CA LEU A 178 -12.97 -2.70 -10.11
C LEU A 178 -14.06 -3.68 -10.52
N HIS A 179 -14.23 -4.78 -9.79
CA HIS A 179 -15.25 -5.79 -10.06
C HIS A 179 -16.55 -5.49 -9.32
N ALA A 180 -17.69 -5.74 -9.99
CA ALA A 180 -18.98 -5.93 -9.36
C ALA A 180 -19.39 -7.41 -9.48
N VAL A 181 -19.75 -8.03 -8.36
CA VAL A 181 -20.04 -9.46 -8.23
C VAL A 181 -21.39 -9.64 -7.54
N ASP A 182 -22.22 -10.57 -8.03
CA ASP A 182 -23.48 -10.94 -7.38
C ASP A 182 -23.19 -11.58 -6.02
N ALA A 183 -23.59 -10.92 -4.94
CA ALA A 183 -23.19 -11.27 -3.58
C ALA A 183 -23.80 -12.59 -3.08
N LEU A 184 -24.78 -13.15 -3.80
CA LEU A 184 -25.48 -14.38 -3.45
C LEU A 184 -24.97 -15.61 -4.23
N THR A 185 -24.29 -15.39 -5.36
CA THR A 185 -23.85 -16.46 -6.28
C THR A 185 -22.38 -16.43 -6.67
N GLY A 186 -21.67 -15.31 -6.46
CA GLY A 186 -20.28 -15.13 -6.93
C GLY A 186 -20.16 -14.83 -8.42
N SER A 187 -21.26 -14.54 -9.11
CA SER A 187 -21.28 -14.28 -10.56
C SER A 187 -20.75 -12.89 -10.90
N ARG A 188 -19.83 -12.77 -11.88
CA ARG A 188 -19.36 -11.47 -12.40
C ARG A 188 -20.53 -10.69 -13.02
N LEU A 189 -20.77 -9.47 -12.56
CA LEU A 189 -21.82 -8.58 -13.09
C LEU A 189 -21.26 -7.55 -14.07
N TRP A 190 -20.16 -6.91 -13.72
CA TRP A 190 -19.36 -6.03 -14.59
C TRP A 190 -17.96 -5.80 -14.01
N THR A 191 -17.06 -5.23 -14.81
CA THR A 191 -15.77 -4.69 -14.34
C THR A 191 -15.56 -3.28 -14.92
N PHE A 192 -14.71 -2.49 -14.26
CA PHE A 192 -14.25 -1.18 -14.73
C PHE A 192 -12.72 -1.12 -14.64
N GLU A 193 -12.06 -0.71 -15.73
CA GLU A 193 -10.59 -0.71 -15.87
C GLU A 193 -9.98 0.68 -15.59
N ALA A 194 -8.89 0.72 -14.84
CA ALA A 194 -8.16 1.93 -14.46
C ALA A 194 -6.69 1.91 -14.93
N GLY A 195 -5.94 2.99 -14.66
CA GLY A 195 -4.55 3.12 -15.10
C GLY A 195 -3.54 2.24 -14.36
N ALA A 196 -3.89 1.74 -13.17
CA ALA A 196 -3.08 0.84 -12.35
C ALA A 196 -3.98 0.03 -11.38
N GLY A 197 -3.36 -0.76 -10.49
CA GLY A 197 -4.08 -1.55 -9.49
C GLY A 197 -4.89 -0.73 -8.47
N PHE A 198 -6.00 -1.30 -8.01
CA PHE A 198 -6.79 -0.77 -6.91
C PHE A 198 -6.34 -1.36 -5.56
N ASP A 199 -5.77 -0.49 -4.72
CA ASP A 199 -5.27 -0.81 -3.37
C ASP A 199 -6.05 0.00 -2.32
N THR A 200 -7.38 0.00 -2.45
CA THR A 200 -8.32 0.66 -1.52
C THR A 200 -9.62 -0.12 -1.36
N ASN A 201 -10.29 0.04 -0.22
CA ASN A 201 -11.62 -0.51 0.02
C ASN A 201 -12.68 0.36 -0.68
N PRO A 202 -13.48 -0.14 -1.64
CA PRO A 202 -14.50 0.67 -2.31
C PRO A 202 -15.50 1.29 -1.34
N LEU A 203 -15.98 2.49 -1.64
CA LEU A 203 -17.03 3.20 -0.92
C LEU A 203 -18.28 3.25 -1.81
N VAL A 204 -19.46 2.86 -1.33
CA VAL A 204 -20.68 2.83 -2.18
C VAL A 204 -21.80 3.63 -1.53
N VAL A 205 -22.10 4.80 -2.11
CA VAL A 205 -23.16 5.72 -1.64
C VAL A 205 -23.83 6.43 -2.82
N ASN A 206 -25.14 6.64 -2.73
CA ASN A 206 -25.94 7.45 -3.66
C ASN A 206 -25.82 7.09 -5.16
N GLY A 207 -25.75 5.81 -5.52
CA GLY A 207 -25.66 5.37 -6.92
C GLY A 207 -24.23 5.32 -7.50
N LEU A 208 -23.21 5.58 -6.67
CA LEU A 208 -21.81 5.67 -7.08
C LEU A 208 -20.89 4.82 -6.20
N VAL A 209 -19.93 4.16 -6.84
CA VAL A 209 -18.80 3.45 -6.25
C VAL A 209 -17.56 4.33 -6.38
N TYR A 210 -16.95 4.70 -5.25
CA TYR A 210 -15.72 5.49 -5.20
C TYR A 210 -14.54 4.57 -4.83
N ALA A 211 -13.47 4.61 -5.62
CA ALA A 211 -12.27 3.81 -5.41
C ALA A 211 -11.02 4.64 -5.69
N GLY A 212 -10.05 4.60 -4.76
CA GLY A 212 -8.74 5.21 -4.93
C GLY A 212 -7.81 4.24 -5.66
N ASN A 213 -7.04 4.76 -6.61
CA ASN A 213 -6.17 3.95 -7.47
C ASN A 213 -4.70 4.38 -7.37
N ARG A 214 -3.79 3.45 -7.63
CA ARG A 214 -2.34 3.69 -7.60
C ARG A 214 -1.86 4.62 -8.72
N ASP A 215 -2.67 4.81 -9.78
CA ASP A 215 -2.45 5.81 -10.84
C ASP A 215 -2.64 7.28 -10.38
N GLY A 216 -3.07 7.50 -9.14
CA GLY A 216 -3.28 8.83 -8.55
C GLY A 216 -4.63 9.46 -8.88
N TYR A 217 -5.61 8.69 -9.35
CA TYR A 217 -7.00 9.12 -9.48
C TYR A 217 -7.92 8.51 -8.43
N LEU A 218 -8.81 9.33 -7.87
CA LEU A 218 -10.04 8.85 -7.25
C LEU A 218 -11.09 8.71 -8.36
N TYR A 219 -11.54 7.48 -8.60
CA TYR A 219 -12.58 7.16 -9.56
C TYR A 219 -13.95 7.14 -8.89
N ALA A 220 -14.97 7.68 -9.55
CA ALA A 220 -16.39 7.51 -9.19
C ALA A 220 -17.12 6.82 -10.36
N ILE A 221 -17.58 5.60 -10.13
CA ILE A 221 -18.19 4.71 -11.12
C ILE A 221 -19.67 4.52 -10.79
N TYR A 222 -20.54 4.49 -11.80
CA TYR A 222 -21.96 4.20 -11.58
C TYR A 222 -22.17 2.77 -11.04
N ASP A 223 -22.93 2.65 -9.96
CA ASP A 223 -23.21 1.36 -9.30
C ASP A 223 -24.11 0.43 -10.15
N HIS A 224 -24.38 -0.78 -9.66
CA HIS A 224 -25.15 -1.76 -10.41
C HIS A 224 -26.61 -1.37 -10.67
N ASP A 225 -27.24 -0.54 -9.82
CA ASP A 225 -28.64 -0.14 -9.99
C ASP A 225 -28.80 0.99 -11.01
N SER A 226 -27.72 1.71 -11.32
CA SER A 226 -27.69 2.70 -12.40
C SER A 226 -27.98 2.10 -13.79
N PRO A 227 -28.74 2.79 -14.66
CA PRO A 227 -28.92 2.39 -16.06
C PRO A 227 -27.60 2.43 -16.87
N VAL A 228 -26.57 3.12 -16.37
CA VAL A 228 -25.21 3.20 -16.94
C VAL A 228 -24.16 2.61 -16.00
N ARG A 229 -24.55 1.56 -15.25
CA ARG A 229 -23.68 0.78 -14.36
C ARG A 229 -22.31 0.43 -14.95
N GLY A 230 -21.28 0.49 -14.12
CA GLY A 230 -19.89 0.17 -14.50
C GLY A 230 -19.20 1.23 -15.36
N THR A 231 -19.88 2.32 -15.77
CA THR A 231 -19.23 3.42 -16.50
C THR A 231 -18.75 4.52 -15.56
N LEU A 232 -17.72 5.24 -15.99
CA LEU A 232 -17.18 6.42 -15.29
C LEU A 232 -18.24 7.52 -15.16
N ALA A 233 -18.50 7.99 -13.94
CA ALA A 233 -19.27 9.20 -13.67
C ALA A 233 -18.35 10.42 -13.64
N TRP A 234 -17.27 10.35 -12.85
CA TRP A 234 -16.20 11.35 -12.79
C TRP A 234 -14.91 10.73 -12.24
N LYS A 235 -13.76 11.39 -12.44
CA LYS A 235 -12.53 11.11 -11.69
C LYS A 235 -11.78 12.39 -11.34
N TYR A 236 -11.06 12.36 -10.22
CA TYR A 236 -10.25 13.48 -9.71
C TYR A 236 -8.79 13.05 -9.55
N GLN A 237 -7.83 13.90 -9.92
CA GLN A 237 -6.40 13.60 -9.89
C GLN A 237 -5.71 14.23 -8.67
N SER A 238 -5.03 13.42 -7.85
CA SER A 238 -4.10 13.88 -6.80
C SER A 238 -2.65 13.96 -7.33
N GLY A 239 -1.73 14.51 -6.53
CA GLY A 239 -0.32 14.63 -6.90
C GLY A 239 0.50 13.33 -6.83
N GLY A 240 -0.11 12.24 -6.34
CA GLY A 240 0.51 10.92 -6.24
C GLY A 240 -0.55 9.81 -6.04
N PRO A 241 -0.12 8.55 -5.83
CA PRO A 241 -0.98 7.39 -5.62
C PRO A 241 -1.99 7.57 -4.47
N ILE A 242 -3.10 6.82 -4.53
CA ILE A 242 -4.12 6.77 -3.48
C ILE A 242 -4.23 5.33 -2.95
N HIS A 243 -3.64 5.09 -1.78
CA HIS A 243 -3.78 3.85 -1.00
C HIS A 243 -4.76 4.01 0.18
N PHE A 244 -5.33 5.21 0.33
CA PHE A 244 -6.17 5.59 1.47
C PHE A 244 -7.65 5.52 1.07
N SER A 245 -8.38 4.56 1.62
CA SER A 245 -9.76 4.26 1.21
C SER A 245 -10.71 5.40 1.60
N ALA A 246 -11.58 5.84 0.69
CA ALA A 246 -12.40 7.02 0.92
C ALA A 246 -13.50 6.82 1.98
N ALA A 247 -13.93 7.91 2.63
CA ALA A 247 -15.10 8.01 3.50
C ALA A 247 -16.09 9.07 2.99
N TYR A 248 -17.34 9.07 3.46
CA TYR A 248 -18.40 9.99 3.02
C TYR A 248 -19.27 10.50 4.16
N GLN A 249 -19.66 11.78 4.07
CA GLN A 249 -20.68 12.39 4.91
C GLN A 249 -21.32 13.57 4.15
N ASN A 250 -22.65 13.75 4.25
CA ASN A 250 -23.37 14.97 3.86
C ASN A 250 -23.10 15.51 2.44
N GLY A 251 -22.90 14.64 1.45
CA GLY A 251 -22.62 15.04 0.06
C GLY A 251 -21.13 15.23 -0.27
N THR A 252 -20.24 14.99 0.68
CA THR A 252 -18.78 15.10 0.54
C THR A 252 -18.10 13.74 0.66
N VAL A 253 -17.13 13.48 -0.22
CA VAL A 253 -16.19 12.35 -0.14
C VAL A 253 -14.83 12.86 0.34
N TYR A 254 -14.26 12.19 1.34
CA TYR A 254 -12.97 12.50 1.96
C TYR A 254 -11.96 11.40 1.65
N PHE A 255 -10.75 11.77 1.23
CA PHE A 255 -9.64 10.85 0.98
C PHE A 255 -8.29 11.57 1.13
N ALA A 256 -7.18 10.84 1.07
CA ALA A 256 -5.83 11.40 1.07
C ALA A 256 -4.92 10.67 0.08
N SER A 257 -3.79 11.28 -0.27
CA SER A 257 -2.86 10.77 -1.29
C SER A 257 -1.41 10.88 -0.81
N ASN A 258 -0.53 10.06 -1.38
CA ASN A 258 0.91 10.09 -1.12
C ASN A 258 1.64 11.34 -1.66
N ASP A 259 0.90 12.34 -2.15
CA ASP A 259 1.39 13.73 -2.23
C ASP A 259 1.44 14.44 -0.87
N ALA A 260 1.01 13.75 0.21
CA ALA A 260 0.89 14.22 1.59
C ALA A 260 -0.19 15.29 1.81
N TYR A 261 -1.30 15.22 1.06
CA TYR A 261 -2.48 16.05 1.26
C TYR A 261 -3.75 15.24 1.50
N ALA A 262 -4.64 15.81 2.30
CA ALA A 262 -6.03 15.40 2.44
C ALA A 262 -6.93 16.23 1.51
N TYR A 263 -8.04 15.63 1.09
CA TYR A 263 -8.95 16.15 0.09
C TYR A 263 -10.41 15.94 0.49
N ALA A 264 -11.26 16.92 0.14
CA ALA A 264 -12.72 16.78 0.14
C ALA A 264 -13.29 17.15 -1.24
N LEU A 265 -14.09 16.25 -1.82
CA LEU A 265 -14.77 16.44 -3.10
C LEU A 265 -16.29 16.38 -2.93
N ASN A 266 -17.02 17.12 -3.75
CA ASN A 266 -18.46 16.95 -3.89
C ASN A 266 -18.77 15.58 -4.53
N ALA A 267 -19.48 14.72 -3.80
CA ALA A 267 -19.72 13.32 -4.17
C ALA A 267 -20.38 13.15 -5.56
N ALA A 268 -21.29 14.06 -5.92
CA ALA A 268 -22.04 13.97 -7.17
C ALA A 268 -21.27 14.44 -8.41
N THR A 269 -20.17 15.20 -8.24
CA THR A 269 -19.51 15.91 -9.37
C THR A 269 -17.99 15.79 -9.42
N GLY A 270 -17.33 15.33 -8.35
CA GLY A 270 -15.87 15.32 -8.23
C GLY A 270 -15.24 16.70 -8.05
N ALA A 271 -16.05 17.76 -7.94
CA ALA A 271 -15.56 19.12 -7.74
C ALA A 271 -14.87 19.26 -6.37
N LEU A 272 -13.66 19.83 -6.38
CA LEU A 272 -12.89 20.09 -5.16
C LEU A 272 -13.62 21.07 -4.24
N ILE A 273 -13.89 20.66 -3.01
CA ILE A 273 -14.40 21.53 -1.94
C ILE A 273 -13.22 22.14 -1.20
N TRP A 274 -12.27 21.31 -0.77
CA TRP A 274 -11.00 21.76 -0.20
C TRP A 274 -9.87 20.74 -0.43
N LYS A 275 -8.65 21.27 -0.44
CA LYS A 275 -7.38 20.53 -0.29
C LYS A 275 -6.71 21.09 0.96
N SER A 276 -6.17 20.22 1.82
CA SER A 276 -5.51 20.65 3.06
C SER A 276 -4.21 21.43 2.81
N ALA A 277 -3.58 21.95 3.87
CA ALA A 277 -2.13 22.17 3.84
C ALA A 277 -1.39 20.82 3.64
N LYS A 278 -0.11 20.85 3.26
CA LYS A 278 0.70 19.61 3.21
C LYS A 278 0.87 19.11 4.64
N LEU A 279 0.43 17.89 4.91
CA LEU A 279 0.48 17.27 6.23
C LEU A 279 1.82 16.55 6.38
N PRO A 280 2.55 16.71 7.50
CA PRO A 280 3.90 16.15 7.63
C PRO A 280 3.86 14.66 8.00
N THR A 281 3.35 13.83 7.09
CA THR A 281 3.07 12.40 7.30
C THR A 281 4.30 11.51 7.43
N GLY A 282 5.46 11.97 6.95
CA GLY A 282 6.49 11.06 6.45
C GLY A 282 6.03 10.40 5.15
N ASP A 283 6.23 9.09 5.03
CA ASP A 283 6.19 8.32 3.78
C ASP A 283 4.85 8.37 3.02
N GLY A 284 3.73 8.62 3.72
CA GLY A 284 2.47 9.02 3.07
C GLY A 284 1.21 8.68 3.85
N PHE A 285 0.15 8.36 3.11
CA PHE A 285 -1.14 7.88 3.62
C PHE A 285 -1.34 6.40 3.29
N HIS A 286 -0.45 5.56 3.83
CA HIS A 286 -0.49 4.10 3.65
C HIS A 286 -1.34 3.37 4.70
N SER A 287 -1.99 4.09 5.63
CA SER A 287 -3.01 3.52 6.52
C SER A 287 -4.36 3.34 5.79
N TRP A 288 -5.45 3.08 6.51
CA TRP A 288 -6.64 2.44 5.92
C TRP A 288 -7.66 3.38 5.27
N TRP A 289 -8.17 4.37 6.01
CA TRP A 289 -9.24 5.31 5.61
C TRP A 289 -9.36 6.50 6.59
N PRO A 290 -9.97 7.63 6.19
CA PRO A 290 -10.34 8.70 7.11
C PRO A 290 -11.61 8.34 7.86
N VAL A 291 -11.80 8.94 9.04
CA VAL A 291 -12.96 8.72 9.91
C VAL A 291 -13.68 10.04 10.13
N VAL A 292 -14.98 10.09 9.85
CA VAL A 292 -15.78 11.34 9.88
C VAL A 292 -16.74 11.35 11.06
N ASN A 293 -16.67 12.36 11.92
CA ASN A 293 -17.54 12.51 13.08
C ASN A 293 -17.99 13.98 13.23
N GLY A 294 -19.29 14.24 13.07
CA GLY A 294 -19.86 15.59 13.16
C GLY A 294 -19.19 16.57 12.19
N ASN A 295 -18.52 17.59 12.73
CA ASN A 295 -17.79 18.63 11.99
C ASN A 295 -16.31 18.27 11.73
N TYR A 296 -15.87 17.07 12.09
CA TYR A 296 -14.48 16.65 12.05
C TYR A 296 -14.25 15.47 11.11
N VAL A 297 -13.06 15.42 10.52
CA VAL A 297 -12.53 14.25 9.84
C VAL A 297 -11.09 14.00 10.31
N ILE A 298 -10.80 12.77 10.75
CA ILE A 298 -9.46 12.35 11.14
C ILE A 298 -8.81 11.56 10.00
N PHE A 299 -7.56 11.92 9.67
CA PHE A 299 -6.70 11.16 8.77
C PHE A 299 -5.55 10.53 9.55
N SER A 300 -5.21 9.27 9.25
CA SER A 300 -4.02 8.59 9.76
C SER A 300 -2.94 8.48 8.68
N GLY A 301 -1.81 9.18 8.88
CA GLY A 301 -0.61 9.07 8.06
C GLY A 301 0.34 7.97 8.53
N SER A 302 1.40 7.74 7.76
CA SER A 302 2.35 6.65 7.96
C SER A 302 3.79 7.16 8.12
N ARG A 303 4.31 7.12 9.36
CA ARG A 303 5.74 7.32 9.64
C ARG A 303 6.56 6.20 8.98
N GLY A 304 7.09 6.49 7.80
CA GLY A 304 8.06 5.66 7.08
C GLY A 304 9.39 6.38 6.82
N TYR A 305 9.74 7.36 7.65
CA TYR A 305 11.14 7.79 7.73
C TYR A 305 12.02 6.59 8.11
N ARG A 306 13.30 6.58 7.73
CA ARG A 306 14.22 5.51 8.17
C ARG A 306 14.34 5.53 9.68
N ASN A 307 13.72 4.57 10.34
CA ASN A 307 13.67 4.54 11.79
C ASN A 307 15.10 4.50 12.35
N PHE A 308 15.44 5.57 13.06
CA PHE A 308 16.64 5.73 13.86
C PHE A 308 17.97 5.62 13.09
N THR A 309 17.94 5.88 11.78
CA THR A 309 19.06 5.55 10.87
C THR A 309 19.39 6.71 9.92
N PRO A 310 20.57 7.36 10.06
CA PRO A 310 21.06 8.41 9.14
C PRO A 310 21.22 7.96 7.68
N PRO A 311 21.38 8.89 6.73
CA PRO A 311 21.84 8.59 5.36
C PRO A 311 23.14 7.77 5.36
N GLN A 312 23.39 6.97 4.30
CA GLN A 312 24.54 6.05 4.19
C GLN A 312 24.69 5.01 5.32
N THR A 313 23.67 4.78 6.15
CA THR A 313 23.73 3.76 7.22
C THR A 313 22.55 2.79 7.18
N GLY A 314 22.77 1.55 7.63
CA GLY A 314 21.76 0.48 7.66
C GLY A 314 21.00 0.35 8.98
N TRP A 315 21.57 0.78 10.12
CA TRP A 315 20.86 0.80 11.41
C TRP A 315 21.58 1.69 12.44
N SER A 316 20.87 2.22 13.43
CA SER A 316 21.48 2.61 14.71
C SER A 316 20.54 2.41 15.91
N SER A 317 21.07 1.87 17.01
CA SER A 317 20.42 1.81 18.32
C SER A 317 20.47 3.13 19.09
N ASP A 318 21.39 4.03 18.73
CA ASP A 318 21.97 4.98 19.69
C ASP A 318 21.51 6.44 19.48
N PHE A 319 20.88 6.76 18.35
CA PHE A 319 20.54 8.15 18.01
C PHE A 319 19.24 8.65 18.67
N TYR A 320 18.23 7.79 18.87
CA TYR A 320 16.87 8.25 19.22
C TYR A 320 16.33 7.85 20.59
N THR A 321 17.08 7.03 21.34
CA THR A 321 17.10 7.11 22.82
C THR A 321 17.57 8.48 23.35
N LYS A 322 17.89 9.44 22.45
CA LYS A 322 18.23 10.85 22.75
C LYS A 322 17.36 11.89 22.03
N GLY A 323 16.67 11.52 20.95
CA GLY A 323 15.84 12.46 20.17
C GLY A 323 14.39 12.55 20.66
N ASP A 324 13.83 11.40 21.05
CA ASP A 324 12.50 11.28 21.68
C ASP A 324 12.57 11.20 23.21
N ALA A 325 13.80 11.07 23.73
CA ALA A 325 14.19 11.24 25.14
C ALA A 325 13.52 12.42 25.87
N PRO A 326 13.21 13.59 25.28
CA PRO A 326 12.53 14.65 26.02
C PRO A 326 11.13 14.28 26.55
N LEU A 327 10.48 13.23 26.01
CA LEU A 327 9.32 12.57 26.65
C LEU A 327 9.73 11.46 27.63
N PHE A 328 10.74 10.66 27.27
CA PHE A 328 11.01 9.36 27.89
C PHE A 328 12.17 9.30 28.89
N ASP A 329 13.13 10.22 28.89
CA ASP A 329 14.36 10.14 29.70
C ASP A 329 14.11 10.57 31.16
N ALA A 330 13.16 11.49 31.36
CA ALA A 330 12.65 11.83 32.68
C ALA A 330 11.58 10.83 33.19
N ALA A 331 10.82 10.21 32.28
CA ALA A 331 9.69 9.35 32.62
C ALA A 331 10.06 7.86 32.75
N CYS A 332 10.97 7.33 31.93
CA CYS A 332 11.45 5.94 32.03
C CYS A 332 12.50 5.74 33.13
N ALA A 333 12.70 6.75 33.98
CA ALA A 333 13.25 6.61 35.31
C ALA A 333 12.20 6.09 36.34
N VAL A 334 10.90 6.14 36.03
CA VAL A 334 9.85 5.43 36.78
C VAL A 334 9.48 4.10 36.11
N SER A 335 8.76 3.24 36.82
CA SER A 335 8.44 1.88 36.40
C SER A 335 7.58 1.82 35.13
N ASN A 336 7.83 0.81 34.28
CA ASN A 336 7.24 0.58 32.95
C ASN A 336 5.70 0.69 32.83
N SER A 337 4.97 0.64 33.95
CA SER A 337 3.50 0.71 34.05
C SER A 337 2.95 2.11 34.37
N GLU A 338 3.79 3.10 34.70
CA GLU A 338 3.33 4.44 35.08
C GLU A 338 3.08 5.33 33.84
N PRO A 339 1.97 6.09 33.81
CA PRO A 339 1.68 7.09 32.78
C PRO A 339 2.72 8.22 32.63
N LEU A 340 2.89 8.71 31.39
CA LEU A 340 3.67 9.91 31.03
C LEU A 340 3.03 11.24 31.49
N GLY A 341 1.82 11.20 32.06
CA GLY A 341 1.03 12.34 32.50
C GLY A 341 0.14 11.99 33.69
N SER A 342 -0.34 13.01 34.42
CA SER A 342 -1.00 12.76 35.72
C SER A 342 -2.38 12.11 35.56
N ILE A 343 -2.71 11.14 36.42
CA ILE A 343 -4.09 10.65 36.55
C ILE A 343 -4.87 11.63 37.41
N LEU A 344 -5.91 12.21 36.83
CA LEU A 344 -6.80 13.17 37.44
C LEU A 344 -7.76 12.49 38.45
N PRO A 345 -8.35 13.24 39.41
CA PRO A 345 -9.27 12.67 40.39
C PRO A 345 -10.56 12.03 39.83
N ASP A 346 -10.83 12.18 38.53
CA ASP A 346 -11.94 11.57 37.79
C ASP A 346 -11.51 10.32 36.99
N GLY A 347 -10.27 9.86 37.12
CA GLY A 347 -9.72 8.68 36.45
C GLY A 347 -9.19 8.93 35.03
N ARG A 348 -9.31 10.16 34.49
CA ARG A 348 -8.75 10.52 33.18
C ARG A 348 -7.27 10.86 33.28
N MET A 349 -6.52 10.68 32.19
CA MET A 349 -5.11 11.06 32.10
C MET A 349 -4.96 12.47 31.49
N ASP A 350 -4.24 13.34 32.17
CA ASP A 350 -3.71 14.61 31.67
C ASP A 350 -2.61 14.35 30.62
N PHE A 351 -2.71 14.98 29.43
CA PHE A 351 -1.75 14.80 28.35
C PHE A 351 -0.84 16.02 28.12
N SER A 352 -0.81 17.02 29.01
CA SER A 352 -0.07 18.28 28.78
C SER A 352 1.41 18.06 28.38
N SER A 353 2.10 17.08 28.97
CA SER A 353 3.46 16.67 28.57
C SER A 353 3.59 16.25 27.10
N ALA A 354 2.56 15.58 26.57
CA ALA A 354 2.51 15.08 25.20
C ALA A 354 2.24 16.19 24.17
N ALA A 355 1.39 17.15 24.53
CA ALA A 355 1.06 18.33 23.71
C ALA A 355 2.34 19.12 23.37
N HIS A 356 3.08 19.52 24.39
CA HIS A 356 4.33 20.29 24.29
C HIS A 356 5.43 19.60 23.45
N TYR A 357 5.52 18.27 23.47
CA TYR A 357 6.42 17.54 22.56
C TYR A 357 5.95 17.64 21.09
N LEU A 358 4.65 17.55 20.82
CA LEU A 358 4.10 17.62 19.45
C LEU A 358 4.05 19.04 18.89
N GLU A 359 3.90 20.06 19.74
CA GLU A 359 4.05 21.48 19.37
C GLU A 359 5.49 21.81 18.96
N SER A 360 6.48 21.30 19.69
CA SER A 360 7.90 21.46 19.36
C SER A 360 8.38 20.56 18.20
N ARG A 361 7.67 19.48 17.87
CA ARG A 361 7.99 18.51 16.81
C ARG A 361 6.78 18.09 15.97
N PRO A 362 6.08 19.00 15.26
CA PRO A 362 4.83 18.67 14.56
C PRO A 362 5.02 17.66 13.42
N TRP A 363 6.24 17.50 12.88
CA TRP A 363 6.58 16.46 11.89
C TRP A 363 6.69 15.04 12.47
N ARG A 364 6.51 14.89 13.78
CA ARG A 364 6.38 13.58 14.42
C ARG A 364 4.93 13.12 14.53
N ARG A 365 3.92 13.93 14.17
CA ARG A 365 2.50 13.51 14.25
C ARG A 365 2.17 12.42 13.21
N ILE A 366 1.12 11.64 13.48
CA ILE A 366 0.52 10.70 12.50
C ILE A 366 -1.00 10.83 12.37
N TYR A 367 -1.67 11.54 13.27
CA TYR A 367 -3.09 11.82 13.17
C TYR A 367 -3.32 13.31 12.94
N TYR A 368 -4.25 13.61 12.04
CA TYR A 368 -4.57 14.97 11.59
C TYR A 368 -6.08 15.16 11.72
N LEU A 369 -6.50 15.98 12.68
CA LEU A 369 -7.91 16.31 12.92
C LEU A 369 -8.24 17.55 12.07
N LEU A 370 -8.94 17.36 10.95
CA LEU A 370 -9.32 18.48 10.09
C LEU A 370 -10.79 18.85 10.29
N ASN A 371 -11.10 20.13 10.13
CA ASN A 371 -12.47 20.62 10.02
C ASN A 371 -13.06 20.12 8.68
N ALA A 372 -14.13 19.34 8.75
CA ALA A 372 -14.71 18.67 7.59
C ALA A 372 -15.24 19.63 6.52
N ALA A 373 -15.60 20.86 6.87
CA ALA A 373 -16.10 21.86 5.92
C ALA A 373 -14.98 22.68 5.23
N THR A 374 -13.78 22.78 5.82
CA THR A 374 -12.72 23.70 5.34
C THR A 374 -11.36 23.07 5.07
N GLY A 375 -11.08 21.85 5.57
CA GLY A 375 -9.77 21.20 5.44
C GLY A 375 -8.65 21.82 6.29
N GLN A 376 -8.99 22.82 7.12
CA GLN A 376 -8.07 23.39 8.09
C GLN A 376 -7.86 22.42 9.26
N GLU A 377 -6.62 22.28 9.71
CA GLU A 377 -6.32 21.48 10.89
C GLU A 377 -6.85 22.17 12.15
N VAL A 378 -7.49 21.37 13.02
CA VAL A 378 -8.10 21.83 14.26
C VAL A 378 -7.08 21.69 15.38
N THR A 379 -6.59 22.83 15.84
CA THR A 379 -5.64 22.95 16.94
C THR A 379 -6.28 23.65 18.12
N TYR A 380 -5.75 23.41 19.30
CA TYR A 380 -6.13 24.02 20.57
C TYR A 380 -4.92 24.76 21.15
N ASP A 381 -5.06 25.28 22.37
CA ASP A 381 -4.03 25.96 23.14
C ASP A 381 -4.43 25.76 24.62
N PHE A 382 -4.01 24.64 25.22
CA PHE A 382 -4.55 24.17 26.50
C PHE A 382 -3.83 24.73 27.73
N ASP A 383 -2.58 25.17 27.58
CA ASP A 383 -1.76 25.78 28.64
C ASP A 383 -1.50 27.28 28.44
N HIS A 384 -1.96 27.85 27.31
CA HIS A 384 -1.96 29.29 27.00
C HIS A 384 -0.58 29.89 26.72
N ASP A 385 0.32 29.10 26.11
CA ASP A 385 1.60 29.58 25.60
C ASP A 385 1.50 30.19 24.17
N GLY A 386 0.41 29.90 23.46
CA GLY A 386 0.12 30.41 22.10
C GLY A 386 0.61 29.52 20.95
N LEU A 387 1.12 28.31 21.24
CA LEU A 387 1.43 27.28 20.25
C LEU A 387 0.21 26.39 19.94
N PRO A 388 0.18 25.74 18.76
CA PRO A 388 -0.96 24.91 18.35
C PRO A 388 -0.89 23.50 18.98
N THR A 389 -1.67 23.26 20.03
CA THR A 389 -1.88 21.89 20.54
C THR A 389 -2.69 21.04 19.55
N TYR A 390 -2.16 19.88 19.21
CA TYR A 390 -2.80 18.93 18.29
C TYR A 390 -3.65 17.89 19.04
N ALA A 391 -4.36 17.03 18.31
CA ALA A 391 -5.07 15.89 18.90
C ALA A 391 -4.09 14.99 19.69
N PRO A 392 -4.44 14.56 20.92
CA PRO A 392 -3.58 13.78 21.82
C PRO A 392 -3.57 12.30 21.41
N LEU A 393 -2.99 12.05 20.26
CA LEU A 393 -2.89 10.74 19.64
C LEU A 393 -1.41 10.38 19.53
N LEU A 394 -0.76 10.27 20.71
CA LEU A 394 0.62 9.82 20.84
C LEU A 394 0.73 8.35 20.44
N ASN A 395 1.28 8.13 19.26
CA ASN A 395 1.89 6.86 18.89
C ASN A 395 3.41 7.05 18.89
N THR A 396 4.18 6.18 19.54
CA THR A 396 5.64 6.31 19.68
C THR A 396 6.22 4.91 19.73
N GLY A 397 6.89 4.49 18.66
CA GLY A 397 7.08 3.07 18.36
C GLY A 397 5.76 2.41 17.90
N THR A 398 5.77 1.36 17.08
CA THR A 398 6.88 0.87 16.24
C THR A 398 6.91 1.49 14.85
N ASN A 399 8.08 1.28 14.25
CA ASN A 399 8.36 0.94 12.86
C ASN A 399 7.22 0.36 11.98
N SER A 400 6.13 -0.19 12.52
CA SER A 400 5.11 -1.00 11.81
C SER A 400 4.18 -0.26 10.83
N GLY A 401 4.31 1.07 10.71
CA GLY A 401 3.98 1.95 9.56
C GLY A 401 2.53 2.07 9.05
N THR A 402 1.71 1.03 9.14
CA THR A 402 0.26 1.08 9.01
C THR A 402 -0.36 0.88 10.38
N ARG A 403 -1.45 1.61 10.68
CA ARG A 403 -2.19 1.48 11.94
C ARG A 403 -3.69 1.60 11.65
N TYR A 404 -4.49 0.84 12.38
CA TYR A 404 -5.95 0.87 12.23
C TYR A 404 -6.50 2.25 12.65
N PRO A 405 -7.47 2.84 11.92
CA PRO A 405 -7.98 4.19 12.23
C PRO A 405 -8.74 4.29 13.55
N ALA A 406 -9.05 5.52 13.96
CA ALA A 406 -9.80 5.80 15.17
C ALA A 406 -11.25 5.25 15.09
N LEU A 407 -11.64 4.48 16.09
CA LEU A 407 -13.03 4.08 16.30
C LEU A 407 -13.83 5.28 16.85
N ILE A 408 -15.11 5.44 16.46
CA ILE A 408 -16.04 6.34 17.16
C ILE A 408 -16.96 5.51 18.05
N GLY A 409 -16.94 5.78 19.36
CA GLY A 409 -17.82 5.10 20.32
C GLY A 409 -19.28 5.59 20.27
N PRO A 410 -20.21 4.88 20.94
CA PRO A 410 -21.62 5.29 21.04
C PRO A 410 -21.81 6.60 21.84
N ASP A 411 -20.81 6.99 22.62
CA ASP A 411 -20.69 8.25 23.35
C ASP A 411 -20.09 9.40 22.52
N GLY A 412 -19.62 9.10 21.30
CA GLY A 412 -19.00 10.06 20.38
C GLY A 412 -17.50 10.29 20.57
N LEU A 413 -16.85 9.59 21.52
CA LEU A 413 -15.40 9.72 21.73
C LEU A 413 -14.61 9.02 20.61
N PHE A 414 -13.42 9.56 20.32
CA PHE A 414 -12.44 8.97 19.41
C PHE A 414 -11.58 7.95 20.18
N TYR A 415 -11.74 6.68 19.88
CA TYR A 415 -10.99 5.58 20.49
C TYR A 415 -9.81 5.16 19.63
N THR A 416 -8.62 5.14 20.23
CA THR A 416 -7.35 4.79 19.57
C THR A 416 -6.43 4.05 20.54
N PHE A 417 -5.49 3.27 20.00
CA PHE A 417 -4.33 2.82 20.76
C PHE A 417 -3.27 3.93 20.79
N ASN A 418 -2.77 4.24 21.98
CA ASN A 418 -1.71 5.23 22.18
C ASN A 418 -0.64 4.73 23.17
N HIS A 419 0.58 5.22 23.00
CA HIS A 419 1.72 4.93 23.87
C HIS A 419 1.81 6.01 24.95
N TYR A 420 1.42 5.66 26.18
CA TYR A 420 1.40 6.56 27.33
C TYR A 420 2.17 6.03 28.56
N THR A 421 2.93 4.94 28.46
CA THR A 421 3.99 4.61 29.44
C THR A 421 5.35 4.58 28.74
N CYS A 422 6.28 3.69 29.11
CA CYS A 422 7.57 3.50 28.45
C CYS A 422 7.67 2.25 27.57
N ASN A 423 6.94 1.18 27.92
CA ASN A 423 6.97 -0.11 27.21
C ASN A 423 5.56 -0.64 26.87
N TYR A 424 4.50 0.04 27.32
CA TYR A 424 3.12 -0.41 27.15
C TYR A 424 2.21 0.74 26.68
N GLY A 425 1.22 0.37 25.85
CA GLY A 425 0.17 1.27 25.38
C GLY A 425 -1.21 0.80 25.80
N HIS A 426 -2.19 1.68 25.59
CA HIS A 426 -3.59 1.48 25.98
C HIS A 426 -4.54 1.88 24.86
N VAL A 427 -5.75 1.30 24.88
CA VAL A 427 -6.91 1.95 24.26
C VAL A 427 -7.27 3.17 25.10
N THR A 428 -7.45 4.32 24.45
CA THR A 428 -7.82 5.57 25.10
C THR A 428 -8.95 6.23 24.32
N GLY A 429 -9.93 6.80 25.01
CA GLY A 429 -11.00 7.60 24.41
C GLY A 429 -10.71 9.09 24.57
N TRP A 430 -10.72 9.85 23.47
CA TRP A 430 -10.58 11.30 23.50
C TRP A 430 -11.84 12.01 23.02
N GLN A 431 -12.28 13.02 23.76
CA GLN A 431 -13.28 13.99 23.32
C GLN A 431 -12.56 15.17 22.66
N ALA A 432 -12.86 15.47 21.38
CA ALA A 432 -12.28 16.61 20.69
C ALA A 432 -12.49 17.91 21.49
N GLY A 433 -11.38 18.58 21.81
CA GLY A 433 -11.34 19.79 22.64
C GLY A 433 -11.17 19.58 24.14
N ALA A 434 -11.02 18.34 24.63
CA ALA A 434 -10.61 18.05 26.00
C ALA A 434 -9.08 18.02 26.13
N SER A 435 -8.56 18.52 27.27
CA SER A 435 -7.14 18.48 27.68
C SER A 435 -6.74 17.19 28.43
N SER A 436 -7.63 16.20 28.49
CA SER A 436 -7.38 14.89 29.09
C SER A 436 -8.17 13.77 28.40
N ILE A 437 -7.70 12.54 28.55
CA ILE A 437 -8.20 11.33 27.88
C ILE A 437 -8.77 10.29 28.86
N THR A 438 -9.77 9.55 28.42
CA THR A 438 -10.42 8.46 29.15
C THR A 438 -9.66 7.15 28.96
N LEU A 439 -9.51 6.37 30.03
CA LEU A 439 -8.90 5.02 30.01
C LEU A 439 -9.99 3.95 30.19
N PRO A 440 -10.62 3.46 29.11
CA PRO A 440 -11.75 2.53 29.17
C PRO A 440 -11.37 1.07 29.49
N SER A 441 -10.08 0.72 29.49
CA SER A 441 -9.58 -0.60 29.88
C SER A 441 -8.29 -0.45 30.68
N SER A 442 -8.16 -1.27 31.71
CA SER A 442 -6.94 -1.39 32.52
C SER A 442 -5.86 -2.26 31.88
N ARG A 443 -6.11 -2.83 30.69
CA ARG A 443 -5.17 -3.71 30.01
C ARG A 443 -4.05 -2.91 29.32
N PHE A 444 -2.83 -3.26 29.70
CA PHE A 444 -1.59 -2.83 29.06
C PHE A 444 -1.25 -3.83 27.94
N THR A 445 -0.90 -3.36 26.74
CA THR A 445 -0.34 -4.20 25.66
C THR A 445 0.96 -3.62 25.12
N ALA A 446 1.78 -4.46 24.49
CA ALA A 446 3.09 -4.09 23.98
C ALA A 446 3.00 -2.97 22.91
N VAL A 447 3.90 -1.98 22.99
CA VAL A 447 3.91 -0.75 22.17
C VAL A 447 4.40 -1.00 20.75
N ASP A 448 5.37 -1.89 20.65
CA ASP A 448 5.98 -2.39 19.44
C ASP A 448 4.99 -3.13 18.53
N GLU A 449 3.80 -3.44 19.03
CA GLU A 449 2.84 -4.25 18.30
C GLU A 449 1.74 -3.43 17.63
N PRO A 450 1.24 -3.88 16.46
CA PRO A 450 0.01 -3.37 15.90
C PRO A 450 -1.21 -3.97 16.61
N LEU A 451 -2.21 -3.13 16.85
CA LEU A 451 -3.53 -3.52 17.35
C LEU A 451 -4.62 -2.84 16.50
N ALA A 452 -5.81 -3.42 16.50
CA ALA A 452 -6.95 -2.96 15.73
C ALA A 452 -8.27 -3.09 16.53
N TYR A 453 -9.21 -2.18 16.27
CA TYR A 453 -10.43 -2.00 17.07
C TYR A 453 -11.71 -1.91 16.25
N ALA A 454 -12.76 -2.54 16.75
CA ALA A 454 -14.14 -2.42 16.25
C ALA A 454 -15.07 -2.26 17.45
N ALA A 455 -16.31 -1.84 17.21
CA ALA A 455 -17.32 -1.77 18.24
C ALA A 455 -18.71 -2.23 17.78
N GLY A 456 -19.49 -2.63 18.78
CA GLY A 456 -20.85 -3.11 18.64
C GLY A 456 -21.66 -2.71 19.86
N GLY A 457 -22.65 -1.84 19.70
CA GLY A 457 -23.34 -1.23 20.84
C GLY A 457 -22.37 -0.48 21.76
N ASN A 458 -22.19 -0.97 22.99
CA ASN A 458 -21.25 -0.41 23.97
C ASN A 458 -20.02 -1.30 24.21
N VAL A 459 -19.79 -2.32 23.37
CA VAL A 459 -18.61 -3.21 23.47
C VAL A 459 -17.56 -2.80 22.44
N ILE A 460 -16.31 -2.68 22.87
CA ILE A 460 -15.14 -2.53 21.98
C ILE A 460 -14.44 -3.88 21.88
N TYR A 461 -14.28 -4.38 20.65
CA TYR A 461 -13.52 -5.56 20.29
C TYR A 461 -12.09 -5.16 19.90
N TRP A 462 -11.11 -5.95 20.34
CA TRP A 462 -9.70 -5.68 20.08
C TRP A 462 -8.94 -6.93 19.62
N ASN A 463 -7.97 -6.73 18.73
CA ASN A 463 -7.04 -7.77 18.27
C ASN A 463 -5.59 -7.28 18.46
N HIS A 464 -4.71 -8.18 18.88
CA HIS A 464 -3.27 -8.01 19.05
C HIS A 464 -2.55 -8.98 18.09
N CYS A 465 -1.37 -8.63 17.61
CA CYS A 465 -0.64 -9.31 16.52
C CYS A 465 -0.29 -10.80 16.76
N CYS A 466 0.31 -11.50 15.78
CA CYS A 466 1.02 -12.79 15.96
C CYS A 466 0.28 -13.91 16.73
N ASP A 467 -1.03 -14.02 16.53
CA ASP A 467 -1.92 -14.96 17.21
C ASP A 467 -1.84 -14.89 18.76
N ARG A 468 -1.33 -13.76 19.28
CA ARG A 468 -1.04 -13.54 20.69
C ARG A 468 -2.30 -13.35 21.51
N SER A 469 -3.21 -12.47 21.11
CA SER A 469 -4.48 -12.32 21.82
C SER A 469 -5.55 -11.54 21.06
N ALA A 470 -6.81 -11.82 21.41
CA ALA A 470 -7.96 -10.99 21.07
C ALA A 470 -8.99 -11.04 22.21
N GLY A 471 -9.86 -10.03 22.26
CA GLY A 471 -10.86 -9.90 23.29
C GLY A 471 -11.83 -8.75 23.06
N ALA A 472 -12.56 -8.38 24.10
CA ALA A 472 -13.41 -7.21 24.11
C ALA A 472 -13.61 -6.66 25.53
N PHE A 473 -13.98 -5.39 25.64
CA PHE A 473 -14.39 -4.77 26.90
C PHE A 473 -15.66 -3.93 26.74
N ASP A 474 -16.38 -3.74 27.84
CA ASP A 474 -17.61 -2.95 27.95
C ASP A 474 -17.30 -1.48 28.29
N LEU A 475 -17.96 -0.54 27.61
CA LEU A 475 -17.88 0.89 27.93
C LEU A 475 -18.80 1.30 29.08
N THR A 476 -19.71 0.43 29.53
CA THR A 476 -20.68 0.72 30.60
C THR A 476 -20.29 0.19 31.99
N GLY A 477 -19.12 -0.45 32.13
CA GLY A 477 -18.57 -0.90 33.40
C GLY A 477 -17.31 -1.75 33.22
N ASP A 478 -16.66 -2.13 34.33
CA ASP A 478 -15.30 -2.71 34.37
C ASP A 478 -15.17 -4.17 33.85
N GLN A 479 -15.95 -4.57 32.84
CA GLN A 479 -15.96 -5.93 32.28
C GLN A 479 -15.09 -6.04 31.04
N GLU A 480 -14.01 -6.81 31.14
CA GLU A 480 -13.16 -7.20 30.02
C GLU A 480 -13.12 -8.74 29.87
N TRP A 481 -13.13 -9.20 28.62
CA TRP A 481 -13.13 -10.60 28.24
C TRP A 481 -12.01 -10.89 27.25
N VAL A 482 -11.21 -11.91 27.55
CA VAL A 482 -10.17 -12.44 26.65
C VAL A 482 -10.68 -13.71 25.98
N TYR A 483 -10.55 -13.78 24.65
CA TYR A 483 -10.99 -14.92 23.85
C TYR A 483 -9.90 -15.98 23.70
N PHE A 484 -8.65 -15.54 23.51
CA PHE A 484 -7.41 -16.34 23.50
C PHE A 484 -6.21 -15.49 23.94
N GLU A 485 -5.18 -16.12 24.49
CA GLU A 485 -3.97 -15.49 25.04
C GLU A 485 -2.75 -16.44 24.92
N TYR A 486 -2.08 -16.41 23.77
CA TYR A 486 -0.96 -17.27 23.37
C TYR A 486 -1.31 -18.78 23.36
N ASP A 487 -2.59 -19.12 23.19
CA ASP A 487 -3.17 -20.47 23.19
C ASP A 487 -4.10 -20.75 21.99
N LEU A 488 -4.07 -19.92 20.94
CA LEU A 488 -4.95 -20.05 19.77
C LEU A 488 -4.74 -21.39 19.03
N ASP A 489 -3.50 -21.91 19.03
CA ASP A 489 -3.12 -23.21 18.48
C ASP A 489 -3.85 -24.38 19.16
N GLN A 490 -4.06 -24.29 20.47
CA GLN A 490 -4.74 -25.30 21.28
C GLN A 490 -6.27 -25.21 21.13
N LEU A 491 -6.78 -23.99 20.93
CA LEU A 491 -8.21 -23.71 20.75
C LEU A 491 -8.69 -23.98 19.31
N VAL A 492 -7.80 -23.87 18.32
CA VAL A 492 -8.11 -23.84 16.88
C VAL A 492 -7.07 -24.64 16.05
N PRO A 493 -6.80 -25.93 16.37
CA PRO A 493 -5.63 -26.65 15.88
C PRO A 493 -5.56 -26.79 14.34
N GLY A 494 -4.47 -26.29 13.74
CA GLY A 494 -4.25 -26.34 12.29
C GLY A 494 -5.02 -25.30 11.47
N TYR A 495 -5.47 -24.21 12.11
CA TYR A 495 -5.87 -22.98 11.41
C TYR A 495 -4.78 -22.46 10.45
N ASP A 496 -3.53 -22.54 10.92
CA ASP A 496 -2.26 -22.09 10.37
C ASP A 496 -1.52 -23.14 9.51
N VAL A 497 -2.19 -24.24 9.13
CA VAL A 497 -1.60 -25.42 8.45
C VAL A 497 -0.95 -25.14 7.08
N LYS A 498 -1.18 -23.96 6.48
CA LYS A 498 -0.50 -23.50 5.25
C LYS A 498 0.80 -22.74 5.52
N TYR A 499 0.98 -22.24 6.73
CA TYR A 499 1.95 -21.20 7.08
C TYR A 499 2.69 -21.53 8.39
N THR A 500 2.88 -22.82 8.68
CA THR A 500 3.60 -23.33 9.86
C THR A 500 4.86 -24.10 9.47
N GLY A 501 5.96 -23.82 10.16
CA GLY A 501 7.21 -24.60 10.11
C GLY A 501 7.16 -25.82 11.03
N ALA A 502 8.10 -26.75 10.87
CA ALA A 502 8.00 -28.08 11.47
C ALA A 502 8.45 -28.22 12.94
N GLU A 503 9.22 -27.27 13.51
CA GLU A 503 9.99 -27.51 14.75
C GLU A 503 9.92 -26.47 15.88
N GLU A 504 9.36 -25.25 15.69
CA GLU A 504 9.31 -24.23 16.76
C GLU A 504 7.88 -23.83 17.18
N ALA A 505 7.70 -23.64 18.49
CA ALA A 505 6.46 -23.15 19.09
C ALA A 505 6.56 -21.64 19.38
N ARG A 506 5.53 -20.89 18.94
CA ARG A 506 5.42 -19.42 18.83
C ARG A 506 5.91 -18.86 17.50
N ALA A 507 4.94 -18.50 16.68
CA ALA A 507 5.11 -17.94 15.35
C ALA A 507 5.79 -16.55 15.38
N VAL A 508 7.11 -16.52 15.22
CA VAL A 508 7.90 -15.30 14.95
C VAL A 508 8.78 -15.55 13.72
N ALA A 509 8.60 -14.74 12.68
CA ALA A 509 9.46 -14.64 11.49
C ALA A 509 9.99 -15.96 10.87
N VAL A 510 9.13 -16.86 10.37
CA VAL A 510 9.65 -17.99 9.54
C VAL A 510 8.89 -18.31 8.24
N TYR A 511 7.58 -18.51 8.17
CA TYR A 511 6.66 -19.00 9.18
C TYR A 511 6.42 -20.53 9.19
N GLY A 512 6.79 -21.40 8.24
CA GLY A 512 7.56 -21.30 6.99
C GLY A 512 8.93 -22.01 7.06
N GLY A 513 10.02 -21.37 6.63
CA GLY A 513 11.36 -21.98 6.55
C GLY A 513 12.42 -21.08 5.90
N TRP A 514 13.44 -21.68 5.26
CA TRP A 514 14.66 -21.06 4.70
C TRP A 514 14.49 -19.83 3.76
N ASN A 515 13.26 -19.43 3.40
CA ASN A 515 12.93 -18.37 2.44
C ASN A 515 11.76 -17.48 2.89
N GLY A 516 11.63 -17.20 4.20
CA GLY A 516 10.56 -16.34 4.74
C GLY A 516 10.44 -14.97 4.04
N VAL A 517 9.19 -14.51 3.84
CA VAL A 517 8.87 -13.23 3.16
C VAL A 517 7.71 -12.46 3.85
N TYR A 518 7.05 -13.06 4.85
CA TYR A 518 5.81 -12.54 5.47
C TYR A 518 5.99 -12.49 6.98
N GLY A 519 5.40 -11.47 7.62
CA GLY A 519 5.35 -11.31 9.08
C GLY A 519 3.93 -11.46 9.63
N SER A 520 3.69 -12.42 10.54
CA SER A 520 2.38 -12.63 11.19
C SER A 520 2.00 -11.53 12.19
N HIS A 521 2.89 -10.56 12.42
CA HIS A 521 2.53 -9.35 13.13
C HIS A 521 1.42 -8.57 12.36
N GLY A 522 1.31 -8.81 11.04
CA GLY A 522 0.50 -8.05 10.10
C GLY A 522 -1.02 -8.19 10.22
N ASP A 523 -1.54 -9.00 11.14
CA ASP A 523 -2.98 -9.26 11.32
C ASP A 523 -3.71 -8.05 11.96
N GLN A 524 -3.69 -6.90 11.28
CA GLN A 524 -4.23 -5.62 11.76
C GLN A 524 -5.76 -5.49 11.65
N ASN A 525 -6.50 -6.59 11.77
CA ASN A 525 -7.97 -6.58 11.70
C ASN A 525 -8.60 -6.74 13.07
N PRO A 526 -9.64 -5.96 13.41
CA PRO A 526 -10.39 -6.17 14.63
C PRO A 526 -11.35 -7.35 14.48
N PRO A 527 -11.77 -7.98 15.59
CA PRO A 527 -12.90 -8.90 15.60
C PRO A 527 -14.20 -8.10 15.37
N ILE A 528 -15.06 -8.53 14.45
CA ILE A 528 -16.31 -7.83 14.13
C ILE A 528 -17.55 -8.58 14.67
N PRO A 529 -18.53 -7.91 15.27
CA PRO A 529 -19.78 -8.53 15.71
C PRO A 529 -20.75 -8.72 14.54
N TYR A 530 -21.37 -9.90 14.45
CA TYR A 530 -22.49 -10.17 13.53
C TYR A 530 -23.34 -11.34 14.01
N GLN A 531 -24.67 -11.19 14.02
CA GLN A 531 -25.65 -12.25 14.33
C GLN A 531 -25.34 -13.06 15.61
N GLY A 532 -25.01 -12.37 16.71
CA GLY A 532 -24.70 -12.98 18.00
C GLY A 532 -23.33 -13.69 18.11
N LYS A 533 -22.49 -13.59 17.08
CA LYS A 533 -21.11 -14.12 17.02
C LYS A 533 -20.12 -12.99 16.74
N VAL A 534 -18.84 -13.26 17.00
CA VAL A 534 -17.73 -12.36 16.65
C VAL A 534 -16.80 -13.07 15.68
N TYR A 535 -16.43 -12.41 14.60
CA TYR A 535 -15.62 -12.99 13.53
C TYR A 535 -14.29 -12.25 13.36
N LEU A 536 -13.22 -13.00 13.19
CA LEU A 536 -11.89 -12.49 12.86
C LEU A 536 -11.20 -13.42 11.87
N HIS A 537 -10.14 -12.93 11.22
CA HIS A 537 -9.19 -13.78 10.51
C HIS A 537 -7.81 -13.68 11.15
N ARG A 538 -7.10 -14.81 11.16
CA ARG A 538 -5.84 -15.05 11.89
C ARG A 538 -5.02 -16.09 11.11
N SER A 539 -3.74 -15.84 10.84
CA SER A 539 -2.84 -16.78 10.13
C SER A 539 -3.51 -17.52 8.95
N ASN A 540 -4.20 -16.74 8.11
CA ASN A 540 -4.93 -17.17 6.91
C ASN A 540 -6.18 -18.05 7.10
N ALA A 541 -6.73 -18.14 8.32
CA ALA A 541 -8.00 -18.79 8.61
C ALA A 541 -9.08 -17.80 9.07
N ILE A 542 -10.34 -18.10 8.75
CA ILE A 542 -11.51 -17.40 9.32
C ILE A 542 -11.97 -18.15 10.56
N ILE A 543 -12.14 -17.42 11.67
CA ILE A 543 -12.53 -17.96 12.97
C ILE A 543 -13.81 -17.28 13.43
N ALA A 544 -14.80 -18.08 13.86
CA ALA A 544 -16.02 -17.60 14.49
C ALA A 544 -15.98 -17.88 16.00
N LEU A 545 -16.24 -16.85 16.80
CA LEU A 545 -16.31 -16.88 18.25
C LEU A 545 -17.76 -16.73 18.71
N GLY A 546 -18.18 -17.49 19.72
CA GLY A 546 -19.53 -17.47 20.27
C GLY A 546 -19.59 -17.93 21.72
N ALA A 547 -20.78 -17.86 22.33
CA ALA A 547 -20.98 -18.24 23.74
C ALA A 547 -20.93 -19.77 23.98
N GLU A 548 -21.23 -20.58 22.94
CA GLU A 548 -21.15 -22.04 22.98
C GLU A 548 -19.85 -22.50 22.30
N GLY A 549 -18.82 -22.80 23.09
CA GLY A 549 -17.54 -23.28 22.57
C GLY A 549 -17.58 -24.75 22.12
N GLY A 550 -16.73 -25.11 21.16
CA GLY A 550 -16.65 -26.47 20.62
C GLY A 550 -16.11 -26.52 19.20
N ALA A 551 -14.96 -25.87 18.97
CA ALA A 551 -14.44 -25.49 17.65
C ALA A 551 -14.53 -26.59 16.57
N GLN A 552 -15.47 -26.44 15.63
CA GLN A 552 -15.53 -27.29 14.45
C GLN A 552 -14.46 -26.87 13.42
N ALA A 553 -13.49 -27.77 13.22
CA ALA A 553 -12.56 -27.68 12.09
C ALA A 553 -13.31 -27.88 10.77
N LEU A 554 -13.22 -26.92 9.86
CA LEU A 554 -13.80 -27.01 8.52
C LEU A 554 -12.72 -27.26 7.46
N PRO A 555 -13.01 -28.01 6.38
CA PRO A 555 -12.05 -28.23 5.30
C PRO A 555 -11.56 -26.91 4.70
N MET A 556 -10.26 -26.85 4.39
CA MET A 556 -9.63 -25.67 3.79
C MET A 556 -10.35 -25.24 2.51
N SER A 557 -10.57 -23.93 2.34
CA SER A 557 -11.05 -23.38 1.09
C SER A 557 -9.86 -23.13 0.15
N LEU A 558 -9.75 -23.97 -0.88
CA LEU A 558 -8.64 -23.95 -1.84
C LEU A 558 -8.71 -22.73 -2.78
N ALA A 559 -7.64 -22.47 -3.52
CA ALA A 559 -7.65 -21.63 -4.71
C ALA A 559 -8.63 -22.16 -5.79
N ARG A 560 -8.96 -21.35 -6.78
CA ARG A 560 -9.68 -21.78 -7.98
C ARG A 560 -8.89 -21.31 -9.21
N PRO A 561 -8.61 -22.18 -10.19
CA PRO A 561 -7.88 -21.76 -11.38
C PRO A 561 -8.74 -20.81 -12.22
N VAL A 562 -8.15 -19.69 -12.63
CA VAL A 562 -8.67 -18.75 -13.62
C VAL A 562 -7.63 -18.59 -14.73
N SER A 563 -8.12 -18.27 -15.92
CA SER A 563 -7.33 -17.75 -17.02
C SER A 563 -8.21 -16.70 -17.69
N ASP A 564 -8.00 -15.43 -17.33
CA ASP A 564 -8.62 -14.33 -18.07
C ASP A 564 -7.77 -14.07 -19.34
N PRO A 565 -8.38 -13.60 -20.44
CA PRO A 565 -7.66 -13.38 -21.69
C PRO A 565 -6.67 -12.23 -21.54
N LEU A 566 -5.43 -12.46 -22.00
CA LEU A 566 -4.38 -11.45 -22.02
C LEU A 566 -4.82 -10.19 -22.81
N PRO A 567 -4.79 -8.99 -22.20
CA PRO A 567 -5.15 -7.76 -22.90
C PRO A 567 -4.10 -7.40 -23.96
N ALA A 568 -4.53 -6.69 -25.00
CA ALA A 568 -3.63 -6.17 -26.02
C ALA A 568 -2.82 -4.98 -25.47
N VAL A 569 -1.50 -5.02 -25.57
CA VAL A 569 -0.59 -4.00 -25.02
C VAL A 569 -0.05 -3.11 -26.14
N ASP A 570 -0.33 -1.81 -26.06
CA ASP A 570 0.28 -0.82 -26.96
C ASP A 570 1.72 -0.50 -26.52
N VAL A 571 2.68 -0.93 -27.34
CA VAL A 571 4.11 -0.68 -27.10
C VAL A 571 4.50 0.80 -27.24
N GLU A 572 3.75 1.60 -28.00
CA GLU A 572 3.99 3.05 -28.10
C GLU A 572 3.46 3.79 -26.88
N ALA A 573 2.42 3.28 -26.21
CA ALA A 573 1.98 3.79 -24.90
C ALA A 573 3.04 3.51 -23.81
N LEU A 574 3.63 2.30 -23.80
CA LEU A 574 4.75 1.98 -22.89
C LEU A 574 5.97 2.88 -23.13
N LYS A 575 6.32 3.16 -24.40
CA LYS A 575 7.39 4.11 -24.73
C LYS A 575 7.08 5.54 -24.29
N GLN A 576 5.82 5.97 -24.34
CA GLN A 576 5.40 7.28 -23.82
C GLN A 576 5.52 7.35 -22.30
N GLN A 577 5.18 6.28 -21.57
CA GLN A 577 5.41 6.18 -20.12
C GLN A 577 6.92 6.25 -19.80
N LEU A 578 7.74 5.44 -20.48
CA LEU A 578 9.20 5.45 -20.33
C LEU A 578 9.79 6.85 -20.60
N ALA A 579 9.33 7.51 -21.67
CA ALA A 579 9.76 8.87 -22.01
C ALA A 579 9.32 9.91 -20.97
N ALA A 580 8.14 9.76 -20.35
CA ALA A 580 7.68 10.65 -19.27
C ALA A 580 8.56 10.51 -18.03
N GLU A 581 8.86 9.28 -17.58
CA GLU A 581 9.72 9.06 -16.41
C GLU A 581 11.17 9.55 -16.64
N VAL A 582 11.72 9.33 -17.83
CA VAL A 582 13.04 9.89 -18.22
C VAL A 582 13.01 11.43 -18.25
N GLN A 583 11.92 12.06 -18.69
CA GLN A 583 11.77 13.51 -18.63
C GLN A 583 11.75 14.04 -17.19
N LYS A 584 11.11 13.35 -16.24
CA LYS A 584 11.12 13.75 -14.82
C LYS A 584 12.53 13.74 -14.22
N ILE A 585 13.39 12.82 -14.65
CA ILE A 585 14.80 12.74 -14.23
C ILE A 585 15.58 13.94 -14.82
N ILE A 586 15.53 14.12 -16.14
CA ILE A 586 16.26 15.21 -16.82
C ILE A 586 15.82 16.58 -16.29
N ALA A 587 14.52 16.78 -16.03
CA ALA A 587 13.98 18.03 -15.50
C ALA A 587 14.33 18.29 -14.02
N ALA A 588 14.75 17.28 -13.26
CA ALA A 588 15.23 17.41 -11.89
C ALA A 588 16.73 17.71 -11.80
N GLY A 589 17.50 17.38 -12.86
CA GLY A 589 18.96 17.35 -12.81
C GLY A 589 19.47 16.18 -11.96
N HIS A 590 20.71 16.28 -11.48
CA HIS A 590 21.34 15.25 -10.64
C HIS A 590 20.42 14.83 -9.48
N LEU A 591 20.15 13.54 -9.37
CA LEU A 591 19.30 12.94 -8.33
C LEU A 591 20.15 12.30 -7.24
N ARG A 592 19.95 12.69 -5.98
CA ARG A 592 20.52 11.97 -4.83
C ARG A 592 19.90 10.57 -4.69
N PRO A 593 20.40 9.68 -3.80
CA PRO A 593 19.77 8.39 -3.56
C PRO A 593 18.33 8.52 -3.05
N GLY A 594 17.52 7.50 -3.29
CA GLY A 594 16.12 7.49 -2.87
C GLY A 594 15.98 7.28 -1.36
N TYR A 595 15.25 8.18 -0.68
CA TYR A 595 14.94 8.00 0.75
C TYR A 595 13.63 7.22 0.91
N GLY A 596 13.71 6.13 1.68
CA GLY A 596 12.62 5.25 2.05
C GLY A 596 13.09 4.30 3.15
N ALA A 597 12.15 3.60 3.78
CA ALA A 597 12.46 2.69 4.88
C ALA A 597 13.26 1.45 4.44
N LEU A 598 14.06 0.91 5.36
CA LEU A 598 15.01 -0.18 5.11
C LEU A 598 14.33 -1.54 5.23
N GLY A 599 13.44 -1.86 4.28
CA GLY A 599 12.36 -2.83 4.46
C GLY A 599 12.72 -4.29 4.79
N SER A 600 13.98 -4.72 4.70
CA SER A 600 14.41 -6.04 5.19
C SER A 600 15.86 -6.08 5.71
N PHE A 601 16.52 -4.92 5.75
CA PHE A 601 17.94 -4.82 6.10
C PHE A 601 18.08 -4.52 7.59
N ALA A 602 17.96 -5.57 8.41
CA ALA A 602 18.00 -5.49 9.87
C ALA A 602 19.40 -5.13 10.41
N ARG A 603 19.56 -5.17 11.74
CA ARG A 603 20.78 -4.80 12.48
C ARG A 603 22.09 -5.32 11.86
N ALA A 604 22.11 -6.58 11.41
CA ALA A 604 23.29 -7.21 10.78
C ALA A 604 23.63 -6.68 9.38
N ALA A 605 22.71 -6.00 8.67
CA ALA A 605 23.02 -5.35 7.39
C ALA A 605 24.14 -4.30 7.53
N ARG A 606 24.32 -3.71 8.73
CA ARG A 606 25.41 -2.78 9.03
C ARG A 606 26.81 -3.44 9.05
N SER A 607 26.88 -4.77 9.12
CA SER A 607 28.11 -5.59 9.20
C SER A 607 28.21 -6.71 8.16
N GLU A 608 27.14 -7.00 7.40
CA GLU A 608 27.11 -8.07 6.39
C GLU A 608 26.55 -7.67 5.01
N ILE A 609 25.80 -6.55 4.87
CA ILE A 609 25.10 -6.19 3.60
C ILE A 609 25.32 -4.71 3.16
N GLY A 610 25.90 -3.87 4.02
CA GLY A 610 26.43 -2.55 3.66
C GLY A 610 25.43 -1.48 3.25
N ASP A 611 25.99 -0.40 2.70
CA ASP A 611 25.33 0.81 2.21
C ASP A 611 24.64 0.64 0.84
N ASN A 612 25.21 -0.18 -0.05
CA ASN A 612 24.74 -0.43 -1.42
C ASN A 612 23.25 -0.84 -1.54
N PHE A 613 22.69 -1.45 -0.49
CA PHE A 613 21.28 -1.85 -0.42
C PHE A 613 20.43 -0.97 0.51
N ALA A 614 21.06 -0.12 1.33
CA ALA A 614 20.38 0.83 2.20
C ALA A 614 19.98 2.11 1.45
N ASP A 615 20.82 2.58 0.53
CA ASP A 615 20.59 3.78 -0.28
C ASP A 615 20.24 3.43 -1.74
N TYR A 616 18.94 3.48 -2.06
CA TYR A 616 18.44 3.12 -3.39
C TYR A 616 19.05 3.98 -4.50
N TRP A 617 19.65 3.30 -5.49
CA TRP A 617 20.30 3.89 -6.67
C TRP A 617 21.41 4.89 -6.33
N SER A 618 22.17 4.57 -5.27
CA SER A 618 23.35 5.31 -4.83
C SER A 618 24.60 5.10 -5.68
N ASN A 619 24.73 3.93 -6.34
CA ASN A 619 25.82 3.67 -7.26
C ASN A 619 25.56 4.41 -8.60
N PRO A 620 26.48 5.27 -9.07
CA PRO A 620 26.31 5.95 -10.37
C PRO A 620 26.19 4.96 -11.53
N ALA A 621 26.74 3.76 -11.41
CA ALA A 621 26.61 2.69 -12.40
C ALA A 621 25.15 2.32 -12.73
N ASP A 622 24.26 2.29 -11.73
CA ASP A 622 22.85 1.90 -11.92
C ASP A 622 22.12 2.93 -12.80
N THR A 623 22.34 4.21 -12.49
CA THR A 623 21.76 5.34 -13.24
C THR A 623 22.25 5.33 -14.69
N LEU A 624 23.54 5.09 -14.92
CA LEU A 624 24.10 5.00 -16.27
C LEU A 624 23.57 3.77 -17.03
N LEU A 625 23.51 2.60 -16.41
CA LEU A 625 23.05 1.36 -17.03
C LEU A 625 21.61 1.46 -17.52
N VAL A 626 20.69 1.84 -16.62
CA VAL A 626 19.25 1.88 -16.91
C VAL A 626 18.91 2.95 -17.94
N LEU A 627 19.47 4.15 -17.82
CA LEU A 627 19.18 5.24 -18.75
C LEU A 627 19.86 5.06 -20.11
N THR A 628 20.99 4.35 -20.17
CA THR A 628 21.58 3.95 -21.46
C THR A 628 20.70 2.89 -22.15
N ALA A 629 20.13 1.94 -21.41
CA ALA A 629 19.19 0.95 -21.93
C ALA A 629 17.83 1.57 -22.34
N ALA A 630 17.37 2.63 -21.67
CA ALA A 630 16.17 3.35 -22.08
C ALA A 630 16.32 4.03 -23.45
N MET A 631 17.53 4.48 -23.80
CA MET A 631 17.79 5.43 -24.89
C MET A 631 17.27 5.03 -26.29
N PRO A 632 17.37 3.76 -26.76
CA PRO A 632 16.85 3.35 -28.07
C PRO A 632 15.33 3.53 -28.22
N HIS A 633 14.60 3.55 -27.10
CA HIS A 633 13.14 3.60 -27.06
C HIS A 633 12.56 5.03 -27.01
N LEU A 634 13.44 6.05 -26.97
CA LEU A 634 13.06 7.45 -26.82
C LEU A 634 13.11 8.23 -28.15
N SER A 635 12.38 9.34 -28.23
CA SER A 635 12.43 10.23 -29.39
C SER A 635 13.82 10.88 -29.57
N PRO A 636 14.28 11.21 -30.80
CA PRO A 636 15.62 11.75 -31.03
C PRO A 636 15.95 13.01 -30.22
N THR A 637 14.97 13.87 -29.97
CA THR A 637 15.11 15.06 -29.11
C THR A 637 15.40 14.67 -27.66
N LEU A 638 14.64 13.72 -27.11
CA LEU A 638 14.82 13.26 -25.74
C LEU A 638 16.11 12.45 -25.57
N GLN A 639 16.51 11.65 -26.58
CA GLN A 639 17.83 11.01 -26.61
C GLN A 639 18.96 12.03 -26.50
N GLN A 640 18.87 13.17 -27.18
CA GLN A 640 19.91 14.20 -27.10
C GLN A 640 19.96 14.87 -25.73
N SER A 641 18.82 15.17 -25.11
CA SER A 641 18.76 15.66 -23.73
C SER A 641 19.33 14.64 -22.73
N LEU A 642 18.99 13.35 -22.91
CA LEU A 642 19.49 12.27 -22.06
C LEU A 642 20.99 12.05 -22.20
N LYS A 643 21.54 12.18 -23.42
CA LYS A 643 22.99 12.13 -23.65
C LYS A 643 23.73 13.21 -22.88
N THR A 644 23.24 14.45 -22.90
CA THR A 644 23.82 15.55 -22.12
C THR A 644 23.69 15.32 -20.61
N TYR A 645 22.56 14.79 -20.13
CA TYR A 645 22.39 14.38 -18.73
C TYR A 645 23.44 13.33 -18.32
N LEU A 646 23.53 12.21 -19.06
CA LEU A 646 24.43 11.10 -18.72
C LEU A 646 25.92 11.47 -18.80
N GLN A 647 26.30 12.36 -19.72
CA GLN A 647 27.66 12.89 -19.77
C GLN A 647 27.98 13.77 -18.56
N ASN A 648 27.03 14.56 -18.06
CA ASN A 648 27.22 15.36 -16.85
C ASN A 648 27.34 14.46 -15.61
N GLU A 649 26.48 13.45 -15.47
CA GLU A 649 26.55 12.48 -14.37
C GLU A 649 27.87 11.69 -14.42
N PHE A 650 28.29 11.19 -15.58
CA PHE A 650 29.56 10.46 -15.73
C PHE A 650 30.78 11.35 -15.43
N ASN A 651 30.77 12.63 -15.84
CA ASN A 651 31.88 13.55 -15.58
C ASN A 651 31.96 13.99 -14.10
N THR A 652 30.84 13.99 -13.37
CA THR A 652 30.78 14.43 -11.96
C THR A 652 30.96 13.25 -10.99
N TYR A 653 30.32 12.12 -11.30
CA TYR A 653 30.26 10.91 -10.48
C TYR A 653 30.68 9.68 -11.28
N SER A 654 31.84 9.75 -11.95
CA SER A 654 32.38 8.62 -12.73
C SER A 654 32.42 7.35 -11.87
N PRO A 655 31.86 6.21 -12.33
CA PRO A 655 31.91 4.96 -11.56
C PRO A 655 33.33 4.43 -11.33
N CYS A 656 34.32 4.92 -12.07
CA CYS A 656 35.74 4.62 -11.87
C CYS A 656 36.41 5.47 -10.77
N ALA A 657 35.68 6.46 -10.22
CA ALA A 657 36.08 7.31 -9.10
C ALA A 657 35.13 7.21 -7.89
N TYR A 658 33.84 6.88 -8.09
CA TYR A 658 32.81 6.86 -7.06
C TYR A 658 31.98 5.57 -7.07
N THR A 659 31.63 5.10 -5.88
CA THR A 659 30.71 3.97 -5.65
C THR A 659 29.38 4.42 -5.05
N HIS A 660 29.35 5.61 -4.43
CA HIS A 660 28.17 6.22 -3.83
C HIS A 660 28.15 7.71 -4.16
N ILE A 661 27.06 8.22 -4.75
CA ILE A 661 26.93 9.63 -5.18
C ILE A 661 26.74 10.63 -4.03
N GLY A 662 26.42 10.17 -2.82
CA GLY A 662 26.24 11.00 -1.63
C GLY A 662 24.87 11.66 -1.50
N TRP A 663 24.63 12.27 -0.34
CA TRP A 663 23.38 12.98 0.00
C TRP A 663 23.52 14.50 0.06
N LYS A 664 24.76 14.99 0.10
CA LYS A 664 25.10 16.43 0.17
C LYS A 664 24.54 17.28 -0.99
N THR A 665 24.25 16.67 -2.13
CA THR A 665 23.80 17.34 -3.37
C THR A 665 22.78 16.48 -4.11
N GLY A 666 21.94 17.12 -4.93
CA GLY A 666 20.98 16.44 -5.81
C GLY A 666 19.52 16.58 -5.36
N ALA A 667 18.61 16.48 -6.32
CA ALA A 667 17.17 16.55 -6.06
C ALA A 667 16.61 15.24 -5.48
N ALA A 668 15.56 15.36 -4.66
CA ALA A 668 14.87 14.22 -4.04
C ALA A 668 14.15 13.33 -5.08
N ARG A 669 14.01 12.04 -4.78
CA ARG A 669 13.23 11.08 -5.59
C ARG A 669 11.82 10.93 -5.05
N GLU A 670 11.68 10.99 -3.74
CA GLU A 670 10.46 10.92 -2.95
C GLU A 670 9.61 12.21 -2.98
N ALA A 671 8.36 12.12 -2.53
CA ALA A 671 7.38 13.23 -2.53
C ALA A 671 7.25 13.96 -1.18
N PHE A 672 7.62 13.29 -0.09
CA PHE A 672 7.52 13.82 1.27
C PHE A 672 8.74 14.65 1.65
N ASP A 673 8.57 15.51 2.65
CA ASP A 673 9.65 16.33 3.18
C ASP A 673 10.41 15.54 4.25
N LEU A 674 11.74 15.58 4.21
CA LEU A 674 12.57 14.92 5.21
C LEU A 674 12.49 15.67 6.55
N PRO A 675 12.69 14.98 7.70
CA PRO A 675 12.74 15.63 9.00
C PRO A 675 13.82 16.72 9.03
N PRO A 676 13.63 17.84 9.75
CA PRO A 676 14.65 18.87 9.91
C PRO A 676 15.99 18.30 10.39
N GLU A 677 15.95 17.31 11.30
CA GLU A 677 17.13 16.63 11.84
C GLU A 677 17.89 15.80 10.80
N VAL A 678 17.20 15.17 9.84
CA VAL A 678 17.84 14.44 8.72
C VAL A 678 18.38 15.41 7.69
N THR A 679 17.62 16.47 7.39
CA THR A 679 17.99 17.51 6.42
C THR A 679 19.25 18.27 6.85
N ALA A 680 19.40 18.51 8.15
CA ALA A 680 20.59 19.13 8.73
C ALA A 680 21.85 18.24 8.69
N ASP A 681 21.69 16.91 8.63
CA ASP A 681 22.79 15.95 8.61
C ASP A 681 23.26 15.57 7.19
N MET A 682 22.40 15.66 6.18
CA MET A 682 22.73 15.41 4.76
C MET A 682 24.07 16.03 4.26
N PRO A 683 24.49 17.25 4.67
CA PRO A 683 25.78 17.82 4.26
C PRO A 683 27.03 17.05 4.72
N ASN A 684 26.89 16.20 5.74
CA ASN A 684 27.96 15.36 6.29
C ASN A 684 28.25 14.11 5.44
N TRP A 685 27.37 13.79 4.49
CA TRP A 685 27.39 12.57 3.68
C TRP A 685 27.68 12.89 2.19
N PRO A 686 28.96 13.18 1.83
CA PRO A 686 29.38 13.42 0.45
C PRO A 686 29.42 12.12 -0.37
N ALA A 687 29.74 12.25 -1.67
CA ALA A 687 30.07 11.10 -2.51
C ALA A 687 31.33 10.38 -2.03
N THR A 688 31.37 9.05 -2.14
CA THR A 688 32.50 8.22 -1.70
C THR A 688 33.06 7.35 -2.83
N MET A 689 34.37 7.10 -2.76
CA MET A 689 35.14 6.21 -3.67
C MET A 689 34.99 4.72 -3.30
N TRP A 690 34.55 4.45 -2.07
CA TRP A 690 34.45 3.14 -1.45
C TRP A 690 33.11 3.04 -0.75
N SER A 691 32.44 1.91 -0.93
CA SER A 691 31.24 1.57 -0.16
C SER A 691 31.64 1.18 1.27
N THR A 692 30.81 1.46 2.28
CA THR A 692 31.08 1.05 3.68
C THR A 692 30.76 -0.42 3.97
N PHE A 693 30.45 -1.20 2.94
CA PHE A 693 30.23 -2.64 3.01
C PHE A 693 31.46 -3.36 3.59
N ASP A 694 31.23 -4.14 4.64
CA ASP A 694 32.06 -5.26 5.08
C ASP A 694 31.16 -6.52 5.13
N PHE A 695 31.74 -7.70 4.99
CA PHE A 695 31.05 -8.99 5.18
C PHE A 695 31.65 -9.61 6.45
N ASP A 696 30.84 -10.00 7.44
CA ASP A 696 31.41 -10.57 8.67
C ASP A 696 32.19 -11.87 8.37
N GLY A 697 33.39 -11.97 8.95
CA GLY A 697 34.37 -13.02 8.67
C GLY A 697 35.15 -12.90 7.35
N TRP A 698 34.88 -11.92 6.47
CA TRP A 698 35.45 -11.77 5.13
C TRP A 698 36.87 -11.16 5.13
N THR A 699 37.76 -11.82 5.87
CA THR A 699 39.14 -11.43 6.20
C THR A 699 40.13 -11.43 5.02
N GLY A 700 39.65 -11.25 3.79
CA GLY A 700 40.44 -11.11 2.57
C GLY A 700 41.19 -9.78 2.51
N PRO A 701 42.53 -9.74 2.52
CA PRO A 701 43.28 -8.49 2.54
C PRO A 701 43.48 -7.89 1.13
N PRO A 702 42.95 -6.69 0.82
CA PRO A 702 41.93 -5.95 1.55
C PRO A 702 40.72 -5.56 0.68
N ASP A 703 39.52 -5.77 1.22
CA ASP A 703 38.32 -4.99 0.87
C ASP A 703 37.67 -5.27 -0.52
N ASP A 704 37.83 -6.47 -1.08
CA ASP A 704 37.46 -6.92 -2.45
C ASP A 704 35.98 -6.68 -2.92
N TRP A 705 35.10 -6.08 -2.12
CA TRP A 705 33.72 -5.70 -2.51
C TRP A 705 33.43 -4.19 -2.37
N ARG A 706 34.36 -3.38 -1.82
CA ARG A 706 34.15 -1.92 -1.65
C ARG A 706 33.99 -1.14 -2.95
N TRP A 707 34.27 -1.77 -4.10
CA TRP A 707 33.90 -1.29 -5.44
C TRP A 707 33.06 -2.36 -6.14
N PRO A 708 31.74 -2.16 -6.34
CA PRO A 708 30.86 -3.23 -6.83
C PRO A 708 31.21 -3.65 -8.28
N PRO A 709 31.52 -4.94 -8.53
CA PRO A 709 32.09 -5.39 -9.80
C PRO A 709 31.14 -5.22 -11.00
N HIS A 710 29.82 -5.28 -10.78
CA HIS A 710 28.79 -5.04 -11.82
C HIS A 710 28.93 -3.67 -12.51
N THR A 711 29.63 -2.73 -11.89
CA THR A 711 29.99 -1.43 -12.46
C THR A 711 30.65 -1.55 -13.84
N PHE A 712 31.47 -2.59 -14.09
CA PHE A 712 32.03 -2.82 -15.44
C PHE A 712 30.95 -3.07 -16.51
N TYR A 713 29.80 -3.65 -16.15
CA TYR A 713 28.70 -3.87 -17.07
C TYR A 713 28.05 -2.53 -17.48
N ALA A 714 27.85 -1.62 -16.52
CA ALA A 714 27.39 -0.26 -16.79
C ALA A 714 28.38 0.53 -17.65
N LEU A 715 29.68 0.45 -17.34
CA LEU A 715 30.75 1.09 -18.11
C LEU A 715 30.83 0.57 -19.54
N TRP A 716 30.62 -0.74 -19.76
CA TRP A 716 30.51 -1.33 -21.09
C TRP A 716 29.33 -0.75 -21.87
N LYS A 717 28.10 -0.80 -21.34
CA LYS A 717 26.92 -0.27 -22.04
C LYS A 717 27.05 1.23 -22.32
N TYR A 718 27.57 2.01 -21.36
CA TYR A 718 27.88 3.44 -21.57
C TYR A 718 28.88 3.64 -22.71
N ALA A 719 29.99 2.88 -22.73
CA ALA A 719 31.00 2.96 -23.79
C ALA A 719 30.45 2.56 -25.18
N GLN A 720 29.45 1.69 -25.26
CA GLN A 720 28.76 1.36 -26.53
C GLN A 720 27.99 2.57 -27.12
N VAL A 721 27.52 3.49 -26.29
CA VAL A 721 26.70 4.65 -26.71
C VAL A 721 27.51 5.95 -26.82
N PHE A 722 28.48 6.16 -25.95
CA PHE A 722 29.29 7.38 -25.89
C PHE A 722 30.72 7.23 -26.46
N GLY A 723 31.14 6.00 -26.79
CA GLY A 723 32.51 5.70 -27.19
C GLY A 723 33.48 5.80 -26.01
N GLY A 724 34.72 6.21 -26.29
CA GLY A 724 35.74 6.40 -25.25
C GLY A 724 36.24 5.13 -24.55
N ALA A 725 35.79 3.93 -24.98
CA ALA A 725 36.01 2.64 -24.32
C ALA A 725 37.42 2.43 -23.78
N LYS A 726 38.47 2.71 -24.57
CA LYS A 726 39.86 2.63 -24.13
C LYS A 726 40.18 3.55 -22.94
N SER A 727 39.82 4.83 -23.01
CA SER A 727 40.06 5.77 -21.90
C SER A 727 39.25 5.43 -20.64
N ILE A 728 38.11 4.74 -20.79
CA ILE A 728 37.32 4.25 -19.66
C ILE A 728 38.04 3.04 -19.06
N PHE A 729 38.34 2.02 -19.87
CA PHE A 729 39.03 0.79 -19.44
C PHE A 729 40.37 1.09 -18.76
N ASP A 730 41.23 1.90 -19.39
CA ASP A 730 42.53 2.34 -18.87
C ASP A 730 42.43 3.07 -17.50
N SER A 731 41.25 3.58 -17.13
CA SER A 731 41.04 4.33 -15.87
C SER A 731 40.58 3.47 -14.68
N CYS A 732 40.25 2.20 -14.91
CA CYS A 732 39.68 1.33 -13.88
C CYS A 732 39.90 -0.18 -14.07
N GLU A 733 40.63 -0.66 -15.09
CA GLU A 733 40.86 -2.10 -15.31
C GLU A 733 41.39 -2.84 -14.06
N GLU A 734 42.26 -2.21 -13.28
CA GLU A 734 42.83 -2.74 -12.03
C GLU A 734 41.79 -2.99 -10.92
N ARG A 735 40.56 -2.46 -11.05
CA ARG A 735 39.47 -2.63 -10.08
C ARG A 735 38.70 -3.94 -10.21
N LEU A 736 38.90 -4.73 -11.28
CA LEU A 736 38.32 -6.08 -11.32
C LEU A 736 39.21 -7.02 -10.51
N TRP A 737 38.94 -7.12 -9.21
CA TRP A 737 39.68 -7.96 -8.28
C TRP A 737 39.34 -9.46 -8.43
N THR A 738 39.70 -10.27 -7.42
CA THR A 738 39.45 -11.72 -7.44
C THR A 738 38.11 -12.03 -6.78
N PRO A 739 37.20 -12.82 -7.39
CA PRO A 739 35.96 -13.21 -6.74
C PRO A 739 36.22 -14.04 -5.46
N PRO A 740 35.36 -13.93 -4.44
CA PRO A 740 35.47 -14.69 -3.20
C PRO A 740 35.27 -16.20 -3.41
N SER A 741 35.37 -16.95 -2.32
CA SER A 741 35.28 -18.42 -2.33
C SER A 741 33.95 -18.93 -2.89
N ASP A 742 33.97 -20.13 -3.47
CA ASP A 742 32.81 -20.77 -4.08
C ASP A 742 31.68 -21.03 -3.05
N ALA A 743 32.02 -21.20 -1.76
CA ALA A 743 31.04 -21.27 -0.68
C ALA A 743 30.36 -19.90 -0.45
N THR A 744 31.13 -18.83 -0.39
CA THR A 744 30.61 -17.45 -0.26
C THR A 744 29.75 -17.03 -1.45
N LEU A 745 30.13 -17.44 -2.66
CA LEU A 745 29.35 -17.19 -3.88
C LEU A 745 28.03 -17.98 -3.91
N ALA A 746 28.01 -19.18 -3.34
CA ALA A 746 26.77 -19.95 -3.16
C ALA A 746 25.86 -19.37 -2.05
N GLU A 747 26.45 -18.78 -1.00
CA GLU A 747 25.73 -18.09 0.08
C GLU A 747 25.09 -16.77 -0.36
N TYR A 748 25.82 -15.95 -1.13
CA TYR A 748 25.39 -14.62 -1.57
C TYR A 748 25.17 -14.58 -3.09
N PRO A 749 24.09 -15.18 -3.63
CA PRO A 749 23.88 -15.29 -5.07
C PRO A 749 23.70 -13.95 -5.79
N PHE A 750 23.28 -12.88 -5.09
CA PHE A 750 23.26 -11.51 -5.64
C PHE A 750 24.68 -11.00 -5.90
N ALA A 751 25.61 -11.24 -4.97
CA ALA A 751 27.02 -10.87 -5.14
C ALA A 751 27.67 -11.71 -6.27
N HIS A 752 27.30 -12.99 -6.36
CA HIS A 752 27.72 -13.87 -7.46
C HIS A 752 27.21 -13.39 -8.82
N ASN A 753 25.93 -12.99 -8.93
CA ASN A 753 25.38 -12.38 -10.14
C ASN A 753 26.16 -11.11 -10.55
N ALA A 754 26.44 -10.22 -9.60
CA ALA A 754 27.20 -8.99 -9.86
C ALA A 754 28.67 -9.24 -10.21
N TRP A 755 29.32 -10.27 -9.66
CA TRP A 755 30.64 -10.73 -10.13
C TRP A 755 30.60 -11.23 -11.57
N ILE A 756 29.57 -12.00 -11.95
CA ILE A 756 29.37 -12.45 -13.33
C ILE A 756 29.15 -11.25 -14.27
N ALA A 757 28.26 -10.33 -13.90
CA ALA A 757 28.01 -9.10 -14.65
C ALA A 757 29.30 -8.27 -14.84
N GLY A 758 30.10 -8.12 -13.78
CA GLY A 758 31.37 -7.41 -13.82
C GLY A 758 32.40 -8.05 -14.75
N TYR A 759 32.53 -9.38 -14.70
CA TYR A 759 33.42 -10.12 -15.59
C TYR A 759 32.98 -10.09 -17.06
N ILE A 760 31.67 -10.12 -17.34
CA ILE A 760 31.12 -9.93 -18.70
C ILE A 760 31.44 -8.51 -19.19
N GLY A 761 31.10 -7.50 -18.38
CA GLY A 761 31.33 -6.09 -18.70
C GLY A 761 32.81 -5.76 -18.94
N TYR A 762 33.71 -6.32 -18.13
CA TYR A 762 35.16 -6.14 -18.29
C TYR A 762 35.65 -6.69 -19.64
N LEU A 763 35.30 -7.93 -19.99
CA LEU A 763 35.77 -8.59 -21.21
C LEU A 763 35.21 -7.92 -22.47
N GLU A 764 33.95 -7.50 -22.45
CA GLU A 764 33.35 -6.78 -23.58
C GLU A 764 33.79 -5.31 -23.67
N LEU A 765 34.12 -4.65 -22.56
CA LEU A 765 34.76 -3.31 -22.55
C LEU A 765 36.21 -3.37 -23.02
N GLN A 766 36.99 -4.38 -22.60
CA GLN A 766 38.36 -4.66 -23.06
C GLN A 766 38.41 -4.83 -24.59
N LYS A 767 37.51 -5.65 -25.11
CA LYS A 767 37.27 -5.90 -26.54
C LYS A 767 36.85 -4.62 -27.28
N LEU A 768 35.94 -3.82 -26.71
CA LEU A 768 35.50 -2.54 -27.29
C LEU A 768 36.61 -1.46 -27.24
N ALA A 769 37.53 -1.54 -26.28
CA ALA A 769 38.74 -0.72 -26.20
C ALA A 769 39.83 -1.13 -27.21
N GLY A 770 39.67 -2.28 -27.90
CA GLY A 770 40.62 -2.79 -28.89
C GLY A 770 41.76 -3.62 -28.30
N TYR A 771 41.65 -4.05 -27.04
CA TYR A 771 42.62 -4.93 -26.40
C TYR A 771 42.36 -6.42 -26.71
N PRO A 772 43.39 -7.28 -26.66
CA PRO A 772 43.19 -8.74 -26.68
C PRO A 772 42.43 -9.20 -25.43
N GLU A 773 41.66 -10.27 -25.54
CA GLU A 773 40.91 -10.84 -24.42
C GLU A 773 41.83 -11.46 -23.36
N ASP A 774 41.62 -11.12 -22.09
CA ASP A 774 42.27 -11.80 -20.96
C ASP A 774 41.66 -13.20 -20.76
N SER A 775 42.44 -14.22 -21.13
CA SER A 775 42.06 -15.63 -21.01
C SER A 775 41.91 -16.12 -19.56
N THR A 776 42.58 -15.48 -18.59
CA THR A 776 42.44 -15.77 -17.16
C THR A 776 41.12 -15.22 -16.64
N LYS A 777 40.76 -14.00 -17.05
CA LYS A 777 39.45 -13.42 -16.74
C LYS A 777 38.31 -14.19 -17.43
N ARG A 778 38.47 -14.60 -18.69
CA ARG A 778 37.52 -15.49 -19.39
C ARG A 778 37.36 -16.84 -18.68
N ALA A 779 38.45 -17.48 -18.27
CA ALA A 779 38.39 -18.75 -17.52
C ALA A 779 37.65 -18.58 -16.17
N THR A 780 37.87 -17.45 -15.50
CA THR A 780 37.17 -17.11 -14.24
C THR A 780 35.68 -16.89 -14.47
N LEU A 781 35.28 -16.20 -15.53
CA LEU A 781 33.86 -16.04 -15.89
C LEU A 781 33.20 -17.41 -16.15
N ASN A 782 33.85 -18.30 -16.90
CA ASN A 782 33.34 -19.64 -17.16
C ASN A 782 33.20 -20.47 -15.86
N ARG A 783 34.13 -20.31 -14.90
CA ARG A 783 34.03 -20.88 -13.55
C ARG A 783 32.83 -20.33 -12.79
N LEU A 784 32.66 -19.01 -12.75
CA LEU A 784 31.57 -18.34 -12.04
C LEU A 784 30.20 -18.75 -12.60
N LEU A 785 30.04 -18.80 -13.91
CA LEU A 785 28.81 -19.27 -14.57
C LEU A 785 28.50 -20.74 -14.19
N SER A 786 29.49 -21.62 -14.34
CA SER A 786 29.34 -23.05 -14.01
C SER A 786 28.95 -23.27 -12.54
N LEU A 787 29.59 -22.53 -11.63
CA LEU A 787 29.25 -22.53 -10.20
C LEU A 787 27.82 -22.00 -9.98
N ARG A 788 27.40 -20.95 -10.69
CA ARG A 788 26.08 -20.33 -10.45
C ARG A 788 24.96 -21.31 -10.77
N ALA A 789 25.06 -22.08 -11.85
CA ALA A 789 24.04 -23.10 -12.19
C ALA A 789 24.09 -24.31 -11.24
N SER A 790 25.28 -24.79 -10.86
CA SER A 790 25.42 -25.94 -9.96
C SER A 790 24.96 -25.62 -8.53
N ALA A 791 25.33 -24.43 -8.02
CA ALA A 791 24.96 -23.94 -6.69
C ALA A 791 23.60 -23.22 -6.62
N PHE A 792 22.92 -22.94 -7.75
CA PHE A 792 21.57 -22.36 -7.70
C PHE A 792 20.66 -23.24 -6.84
N THR A 793 20.00 -22.62 -5.87
CA THR A 793 19.04 -23.24 -4.96
C THR A 793 17.90 -22.25 -4.72
N LYS A 794 16.72 -22.77 -4.38
CA LYS A 794 15.67 -21.93 -3.82
C LYS A 794 16.06 -21.54 -2.39
N ASP A 795 16.42 -22.50 -1.54
CA ASP A 795 16.62 -22.34 -0.11
C ASP A 795 17.84 -21.46 0.21
N ASN A 796 17.82 -20.76 1.33
CA ASN A 796 19.02 -20.14 1.92
C ASN A 796 19.96 -21.28 2.38
N PRO A 797 21.30 -21.15 2.31
CA PRO A 797 22.20 -22.11 2.94
C PRO A 797 22.37 -21.93 4.46
N ARG A 798 21.92 -20.81 5.06
CA ARG A 798 21.84 -20.63 6.52
C ARG A 798 20.51 -21.19 7.05
N GLY A 799 20.58 -21.99 8.12
CA GLY A 799 19.45 -22.72 8.73
C GLY A 799 18.29 -21.84 9.23
N PRO A 800 17.14 -22.46 9.58
CA PRO A 800 15.96 -21.74 10.06
C PRO A 800 16.28 -20.82 11.24
N ASP A 801 17.06 -21.30 12.21
CA ASP A 801 17.45 -20.61 13.45
C ASP A 801 18.30 -19.34 13.23
N ALA A 802 18.75 -19.04 12.00
CA ALA A 802 19.65 -17.93 11.67
C ALA A 802 18.96 -16.53 11.65
N HIS A 803 17.96 -16.34 12.52
CA HIS A 803 16.96 -15.25 12.52
C HIS A 803 17.48 -13.82 12.72
N HIS A 804 18.77 -13.61 13.01
CA HIS A 804 19.33 -12.28 13.30
C HIS A 804 20.38 -11.79 12.31
N ASP A 805 21.10 -12.71 11.67
CA ASP A 805 22.32 -12.37 10.93
C ASP A 805 22.16 -12.57 9.41
N GLY A 806 21.39 -13.57 8.95
CA GLY A 806 21.54 -14.09 7.58
C GLY A 806 20.30 -14.40 6.74
N GLN A 807 19.09 -14.03 7.18
CA GLN A 807 17.85 -14.22 6.40
C GLN A 807 17.31 -12.90 5.81
N LEU A 808 18.17 -11.87 5.67
CA LEU A 808 17.81 -10.49 5.32
C LEU A 808 17.35 -10.27 3.86
N LEU A 809 17.39 -11.31 3.02
CA LEU A 809 16.91 -11.26 1.64
C LEU A 809 16.14 -12.54 1.29
N SER A 810 14.95 -12.37 0.71
CA SER A 810 14.12 -13.45 0.19
C SER A 810 14.81 -14.20 -0.97
N VAL A 811 14.20 -15.26 -1.49
CA VAL A 811 14.73 -16.00 -2.65
C VAL A 811 14.91 -15.13 -3.91
N ALA A 812 14.27 -13.96 -3.99
CA ALA A 812 14.51 -12.96 -5.05
C ALA A 812 15.97 -12.51 -5.14
N ARG A 813 16.77 -12.68 -4.07
CA ARG A 813 18.25 -12.56 -4.06
C ARG A 813 18.94 -13.33 -5.19
N ASN A 814 18.32 -14.36 -5.73
CA ASN A 814 18.83 -15.12 -6.87
C ASN A 814 18.86 -14.30 -8.19
N PHE A 815 18.10 -13.21 -8.30
CA PHE A 815 17.89 -12.46 -9.54
C PHE A 815 18.28 -10.97 -9.46
N ILE A 816 18.73 -10.49 -8.30
CA ILE A 816 19.35 -9.16 -8.17
C ILE A 816 20.64 -9.13 -9.02
N TYR A 817 20.89 -8.03 -9.72
CA TYR A 817 21.99 -7.87 -10.70
C TYR A 817 21.99 -8.88 -11.87
N LEU A 818 20.83 -9.45 -12.22
CA LEU A 818 20.68 -10.32 -13.39
C LEU A 818 20.88 -9.53 -14.69
N THR A 819 21.82 -9.98 -15.54
CA THR A 819 21.99 -9.48 -16.91
C THR A 819 21.31 -10.42 -17.92
N PRO A 820 20.97 -9.99 -19.14
CA PRO A 820 20.40 -10.86 -20.18
C PRO A 820 21.28 -12.09 -20.48
N GLU A 821 22.60 -11.94 -20.47
CA GLU A 821 23.55 -13.03 -20.73
C GLU A 821 23.56 -14.07 -19.59
N LEU A 822 23.37 -13.65 -18.33
CA LEU A 822 23.19 -14.56 -17.20
C LEU A 822 21.77 -15.16 -17.15
N GLY A 823 20.76 -14.42 -17.62
CA GLY A 823 19.39 -14.89 -17.78
C GLY A 823 19.31 -16.10 -18.70
N ASP A 824 19.89 -15.97 -19.91
CA ASP A 824 20.01 -17.07 -20.88
C ASP A 824 20.82 -18.26 -20.34
N TYR A 825 21.90 -18.00 -19.62
CA TYR A 825 22.68 -19.07 -19.00
C TYR A 825 21.88 -19.84 -17.94
N LEU A 826 21.12 -19.17 -17.08
CA LEU A 826 20.24 -19.81 -16.10
C LEU A 826 19.06 -20.54 -16.77
N ARG A 827 18.51 -19.99 -17.86
CA ARG A 827 17.46 -20.62 -18.69
C ARG A 827 17.95 -21.92 -19.32
N THR A 828 19.20 -21.98 -19.79
CA THR A 828 19.75 -23.19 -20.42
C THR A 828 20.31 -24.21 -19.44
N GLN A 829 20.88 -23.80 -18.29
CA GLN A 829 21.57 -24.71 -17.37
C GLN A 829 20.82 -25.03 -16.07
N ALA A 830 19.84 -24.21 -15.66
CA ALA A 830 19.25 -24.27 -14.31
C ALA A 830 17.72 -24.10 -14.25
N LEU A 831 17.00 -24.02 -15.38
CA LEU A 831 15.59 -23.63 -15.45
C LEU A 831 14.67 -24.29 -14.41
N ALA A 832 14.75 -25.62 -14.22
CA ALA A 832 13.91 -26.32 -13.26
C ALA A 832 14.12 -25.87 -11.79
N LYS A 833 15.35 -25.48 -11.44
CA LYS A 833 15.67 -24.88 -10.12
C LYS A 833 15.13 -23.47 -10.00
N VAL A 834 15.22 -22.68 -11.08
CA VAL A 834 14.69 -21.32 -11.15
C VAL A 834 13.16 -21.33 -11.03
N GLN A 835 12.49 -22.24 -11.73
CA GLN A 835 11.05 -22.47 -11.62
C GLN A 835 10.64 -22.89 -10.20
N ALA A 836 11.37 -23.80 -9.56
CA ALA A 836 11.09 -24.19 -8.17
C ALA A 836 11.20 -23.00 -7.20
N ALA A 837 12.25 -22.18 -7.32
CA ALA A 837 12.43 -20.97 -6.54
C ALA A 837 11.34 -19.92 -6.79
N TYR A 838 10.96 -19.73 -8.06
CA TYR A 838 9.96 -18.75 -8.46
C TYR A 838 8.53 -19.16 -8.04
N HIS A 839 8.16 -20.44 -8.21
CA HIS A 839 6.84 -20.94 -7.79
C HIS A 839 6.68 -20.97 -6.27
N GLU A 840 7.73 -21.33 -5.52
CA GLU A 840 7.73 -21.20 -4.05
C GLU A 840 7.43 -19.75 -3.65
N TYR A 841 8.13 -18.80 -4.27
CA TYR A 841 7.93 -17.39 -3.99
C TYR A 841 6.55 -16.88 -4.41
N GLN A 842 6.00 -17.27 -5.56
CA GLN A 842 4.63 -16.90 -5.94
C GLN A 842 3.59 -17.43 -4.94
N ALA A 843 3.80 -18.61 -4.36
CA ALA A 843 2.88 -19.21 -3.40
C ALA A 843 2.90 -18.51 -2.03
N VAL A 844 4.07 -18.08 -1.55
CA VAL A 844 4.18 -17.35 -0.26
C VAL A 844 3.99 -15.84 -0.40
N ALA A 845 4.37 -15.25 -1.54
CA ALA A 845 4.49 -13.80 -1.75
C ALA A 845 3.74 -13.27 -2.99
N PRO A 846 2.45 -13.54 -3.17
CA PRO A 846 1.73 -13.29 -4.43
C PRO A 846 1.64 -11.81 -4.89
N TYR A 847 1.93 -10.84 -4.02
CA TYR A 847 1.84 -9.40 -4.30
C TYR A 847 3.11 -8.76 -4.88
N TRP A 848 4.19 -9.54 -5.03
CA TRP A 848 5.58 -9.11 -5.25
C TRP A 848 5.87 -8.13 -6.40
N PHE A 849 4.95 -7.97 -7.34
CA PHE A 849 5.12 -7.09 -8.51
C PHE A 849 4.77 -5.62 -8.19
N VAL A 850 4.07 -5.37 -7.07
CA VAL A 850 3.67 -4.04 -6.62
C VAL A 850 4.88 -3.31 -6.04
N THR A 851 5.24 -2.14 -6.55
CA THR A 851 6.54 -1.51 -6.23
C THR A 851 6.70 -1.05 -4.78
N ARG A 852 5.57 -0.81 -4.11
CA ARG A 852 5.42 -0.56 -2.66
C ARG A 852 4.12 -1.22 -2.21
N TYR A 853 4.20 -2.46 -1.73
CA TYR A 853 3.06 -3.19 -1.17
C TYR A 853 3.00 -2.98 0.34
N GLU A 854 2.53 -1.80 0.75
CA GLU A 854 2.45 -1.42 2.16
C GLU A 854 1.23 -2.05 2.85
N ALA A 855 1.20 -3.39 2.93
CA ALA A 855 0.19 -4.13 3.68
C ALA A 855 0.33 -3.83 5.18
N ALA A 856 1.55 -3.97 5.70
CA ALA A 856 2.01 -3.38 6.96
C ALA A 856 3.56 -3.41 7.00
N TYR A 857 4.18 -2.56 7.81
CA TYR A 857 5.62 -2.22 7.77
C TYR A 857 6.44 -3.00 8.83
N ASN A 858 7.77 -2.95 8.85
CA ASN A 858 8.68 -3.61 9.81
C ASN A 858 8.47 -5.12 10.05
N GLU A 859 7.88 -5.49 11.20
CA GLU A 859 7.69 -6.89 11.64
C GLU A 859 6.58 -7.63 10.89
N ASN A 860 5.92 -6.93 9.97
CA ASN A 860 4.82 -7.38 9.15
C ASN A 860 5.31 -7.75 7.73
N VAL A 861 4.41 -7.76 6.74
CA VAL A 861 4.73 -8.03 5.33
C VAL A 861 5.44 -6.83 4.68
N MET A 862 6.75 -6.75 4.84
CA MET A 862 7.57 -5.84 4.04
C MET A 862 8.02 -6.50 2.76
N GLN A 863 7.70 -5.88 1.62
CA GLN A 863 8.24 -6.28 0.34
C GLN A 863 9.48 -5.44 0.01
N PRO A 864 10.67 -6.04 -0.20
CA PRO A 864 11.85 -5.29 -0.63
C PRO A 864 11.62 -4.61 -1.97
N LEU A 865 12.08 -3.36 -2.12
CA LEU A 865 12.10 -2.66 -3.42
C LEU A 865 12.90 -3.44 -4.49
N TYR A 866 13.87 -4.25 -4.08
CA TYR A 866 14.65 -5.11 -4.96
C TYR A 866 13.89 -6.35 -5.43
N ASP A 867 12.94 -6.88 -4.65
CA ASP A 867 12.24 -8.13 -4.98
C ASP A 867 11.38 -7.98 -6.24
N TYR A 868 10.65 -6.86 -6.36
CA TYR A 868 9.78 -6.62 -7.51
C TYR A 868 10.56 -6.57 -8.82
N GLN A 869 11.71 -5.90 -8.83
CA GLN A 869 12.58 -5.79 -9.99
C GLN A 869 13.23 -7.13 -10.32
N ALA A 870 13.79 -7.81 -9.31
CA ALA A 870 14.55 -9.04 -9.49
C ALA A 870 13.66 -10.17 -10.07
N LEU A 871 12.43 -10.28 -9.60
CA LEU A 871 11.47 -11.29 -10.07
C LEU A 871 10.84 -10.94 -11.43
N PHE A 872 10.67 -9.65 -11.72
CA PHE A 872 10.28 -9.19 -13.06
C PHE A 872 11.40 -9.48 -14.08
N ALA A 873 12.65 -9.24 -13.71
CA ALA A 873 13.82 -9.60 -14.51
C ALA A 873 13.91 -11.12 -14.73
N ALA A 874 13.52 -11.95 -13.75
CA ALA A 874 13.43 -13.41 -13.96
C ALA A 874 12.35 -13.78 -15.00
N LYS A 875 11.15 -13.17 -14.96
CA LYS A 875 10.13 -13.36 -16.01
C LYS A 875 10.64 -12.97 -17.39
N ALA A 876 11.29 -11.81 -17.50
CA ALA A 876 11.72 -11.27 -18.79
C ALA A 876 12.95 -12.00 -19.37
N LEU A 877 13.96 -12.27 -18.55
CA LEU A 877 15.30 -12.69 -19.00
C LEU A 877 15.58 -14.20 -18.82
N ILE A 878 14.80 -14.93 -18.01
CA ILE A 878 14.95 -16.39 -17.82
C ILE A 878 13.76 -17.15 -18.39
N PHE A 879 12.53 -16.67 -18.14
CA PHE A 879 11.31 -17.34 -18.63
C PHE A 879 10.79 -16.78 -19.96
N GLU A 880 11.37 -15.68 -20.48
CA GLU A 880 11.01 -15.04 -21.75
C GLU A 880 9.50 -14.79 -21.90
N HIS A 881 8.84 -14.35 -20.82
CA HIS A 881 7.41 -14.02 -20.82
C HIS A 881 7.06 -12.98 -21.90
N SER A 882 5.87 -13.12 -22.49
CA SER A 882 5.40 -12.21 -23.54
C SER A 882 5.22 -10.78 -23.01
N ARG A 883 5.19 -9.80 -23.93
CA ARG A 883 4.83 -8.41 -23.59
C ARG A 883 3.51 -8.34 -22.85
N GLN A 884 2.51 -9.10 -23.29
CA GLN A 884 1.20 -9.13 -22.66
C GLN A 884 1.26 -9.74 -21.25
N ASP A 885 2.07 -10.78 -21.03
CA ASP A 885 2.29 -11.35 -19.70
C ASP A 885 3.02 -10.40 -18.75
N LEU A 886 4.09 -9.74 -19.21
CA LEU A 886 4.88 -8.81 -18.41
C LEU A 886 4.08 -7.55 -18.04
N ALA A 887 3.25 -7.04 -18.94
CA ALA A 887 2.42 -5.86 -18.70
C ALA A 887 1.42 -6.04 -17.55
N ARG A 888 0.96 -7.28 -17.26
CA ARG A 888 0.11 -7.57 -16.09
C ARG A 888 0.83 -7.38 -14.75
N TYR A 889 2.16 -7.34 -14.77
CA TYR A 889 3.00 -7.10 -13.59
C TYR A 889 3.66 -5.70 -13.63
N LEU A 890 3.29 -4.85 -14.59
CA LEU A 890 3.72 -3.45 -14.62
C LEU A 890 2.82 -2.62 -13.69
N ASP A 891 3.37 -2.29 -12.53
CA ASP A 891 2.73 -1.49 -11.50
C ASP A 891 3.01 0.04 -11.71
N VAL A 892 3.35 0.82 -10.68
CA VAL A 892 3.64 2.27 -10.80
C VAL A 892 4.97 2.62 -10.12
N PRO A 893 5.62 3.76 -10.44
CA PRO A 893 6.86 4.17 -9.77
C PRO A 893 6.71 4.25 -8.23
N ALA A 894 7.65 3.65 -7.49
CA ALA A 894 7.74 3.77 -6.03
C ALA A 894 8.23 5.15 -5.56
N PHE A 895 8.67 5.99 -6.50
CA PHE A 895 9.21 7.33 -6.28
C PHE A 895 8.70 8.26 -7.39
N VAL A 896 8.38 9.52 -7.07
CA VAL A 896 7.76 10.45 -8.06
C VAL A 896 8.70 10.83 -9.20
N ARG A 897 10.01 10.56 -9.07
CA ARG A 897 11.00 10.61 -10.15
C ARG A 897 12.15 9.65 -9.86
N GLY A 898 12.79 9.13 -10.91
CA GLY A 898 14.05 8.39 -10.76
C GLY A 898 13.94 6.99 -10.19
N ASP A 899 12.77 6.34 -10.29
CA ASP A 899 12.66 4.90 -10.05
C ASP A 899 13.30 4.13 -11.21
N LEU A 900 14.52 3.65 -11.00
CA LEU A 900 15.28 2.94 -12.04
C LEU A 900 14.76 1.50 -12.26
N PHE A 901 14.09 0.93 -11.27
CA PHE A 901 13.55 -0.43 -11.34
C PHE A 901 12.26 -0.44 -12.17
N TYR A 902 11.41 0.57 -12.00
CA TYR A 902 10.24 0.77 -12.85
C TYR A 902 10.66 1.02 -14.32
N LEU A 903 11.70 1.83 -14.55
CA LEU A 903 12.30 2.02 -15.87
C LEU A 903 12.80 0.69 -16.48
N GLN A 904 13.48 -0.17 -15.71
CA GLN A 904 13.91 -1.49 -16.18
C GLN A 904 12.73 -2.37 -16.59
N ASN A 905 11.68 -2.44 -15.76
CA ASN A 905 10.51 -3.26 -16.05
C ASN A 905 9.76 -2.77 -17.30
N LEU A 906 9.67 -1.44 -17.51
CA LEU A 906 9.16 -0.86 -18.77
C LEU A 906 10.02 -1.26 -19.97
N ILE A 907 11.36 -1.14 -19.89
CA ILE A 907 12.27 -1.53 -20.98
C ILE A 907 12.10 -3.01 -21.32
N TYR A 908 12.12 -3.90 -20.33
CA TYR A 908 11.91 -5.33 -20.53
C TYR A 908 10.56 -5.65 -21.19
N THR A 909 9.48 -4.93 -20.84
CA THR A 909 8.15 -5.12 -21.45
C THR A 909 8.07 -4.57 -22.88
N ILE A 910 8.77 -3.47 -23.18
CA ILE A 910 8.89 -2.93 -24.53
C ILE A 910 9.67 -3.92 -25.42
N GLU A 911 10.78 -4.47 -24.93
CA GLU A 911 11.67 -5.38 -25.67
C GLU A 911 11.14 -6.81 -25.80
N ALA A 912 10.29 -7.27 -24.89
CA ALA A 912 9.69 -8.60 -24.93
C ALA A 912 8.87 -8.87 -26.21
N GLN A 913 8.83 -10.13 -26.63
CA GLN A 913 8.09 -10.53 -27.83
C GLN A 913 6.57 -10.42 -27.61
N GLN A 914 5.84 -10.10 -28.68
CA GLN A 914 4.40 -10.17 -28.68
C GLN A 914 3.96 -11.64 -28.82
N GLN A 915 3.02 -12.06 -27.97
CA GLN A 915 2.34 -13.36 -28.08
C GLN A 915 1.38 -13.37 -29.28
#